data_AF-A0A6P7ZW60-F1
#
_entry.id   AF-A0A6P7ZW60-F1
#
_cell.length_a   1.000
_cell.length_b   1.000
_cell.length_c   1.000
_cell.angle_alpha   90.00
_cell.angle_beta   90.00
_cell.angle_gamma   90.00
#
_symmetry.space_group_name_H-M   'P 1'
#
loop_
_entity.id
_entity.type
_entity.pdbx_description
1 polymer ?
#
loop_
_entity_poly.entity_id
_entity_poly.type
_entity_poly.pdbx_seq_one_letter_code
_entity_poly.pdbx_strand_id
1 'polypeptide(L)'
;MSLLFSRSNSAVAVKKDKRLMAEVNASPLKHFVTAKKKINGIFEQLAAYIQEGAVFLEETYRNPELDPVTTEEQVSEVKGYLSNVAGISEVLARRHMKVAFFGRTSNGKSTVINAMLWDKVLPSGIGHTTNCFLRVEGTEGNEAYLLTEGSEERKSVATVNHLAHALHQDEQLDAGCLVSVMWPNSKCPLLKDDLVLMDSPGIDVTTELDSWIDKFCLDADVFVLVANSESTLMQTEKQFFHKVNDRLSRPNIFILNNRWDASASEPEYMEEVRHQHMERCTSFLVDELGVVDRVQASDRIFFVSSKEVLNARIQKAQGMPEGGGALAEGFQVRMFEFQNFERRFEECISQSAVKTKFEQHTMRAKQIAEVVRHIMDSVHVAAQEQRVYCLEKREERQDRLEFIDKQLELLTQDYKLKIKRVTEEVEKQVSNAMAEEIRRLSVLVDEFQTDFHPSPVVLKIYKNELHKYIEEGLGRNMSNRCSNAIAVSLQITQQEMIDGLLPLLPASLRGQVDMLVPRTCFNLSYDLNCDKLCADFQEDIEFHFSLGWTMLVNRFLGPKNSRRALMGYSDQVQRPLPLTPVNPSMPPLTQGSMTQEELMVSMVTGLASLTSRTSMGILVVGGVVWKAVGWRLIALSLGLYGLLYVYERLTWTTKAKERTFKRQFVEYAGEKLQLIVSYTGSNCSHQVQQELASTFAHLCQQVDVTRENLEQEITALNTKIEVLDSLQSKAKLLRNKAGWLDSELNMFTHQYLQQSR
;
A
#
# COMPACT_ATOMS: atom_id res chain seq x y z
N MET A 1 17.51 -1.71 29.27
CA MET A 1 16.66 -2.72 29.94
C MET A 1 16.96 -4.06 29.32
N SER A 2 17.52 -4.97 30.11
CA SER A 2 17.82 -6.36 29.72
C SER A 2 16.51 -7.15 29.69
N LEU A 3 16.11 -7.68 28.53
CA LEU A 3 14.99 -8.60 28.41
C LEU A 3 15.53 -10.04 28.41
N LEU A 4 15.20 -10.73 29.50
CA LEU A 4 15.46 -12.13 29.78
C LEU A 4 14.79 -13.04 28.75
N PHE A 5 15.59 -13.73 27.93
CA PHE A 5 15.13 -14.90 27.19
C PHE A 5 14.97 -16.08 28.15
N SER A 6 13.74 -16.55 28.32
CA SER A 6 13.41 -17.79 29.02
C SER A 6 14.07 -18.99 28.33
N ARG A 7 15.12 -19.54 28.94
CA ARG A 7 15.65 -20.89 28.66
C ARG A 7 14.79 -21.90 29.42
N SER A 8 13.69 -22.35 28.84
CA SER A 8 12.91 -23.47 29.41
C SER A 8 12.25 -24.34 28.35
N ASN A 9 13.03 -24.88 27.40
CA ASN A 9 12.53 -25.96 26.51
C ASN A 9 13.57 -27.04 26.14
N SER A 10 14.86 -26.85 26.42
CA SER A 10 15.89 -27.86 26.08
C SER A 10 15.88 -29.07 27.02
N ALA A 11 15.59 -28.89 28.30
CA ALA A 11 15.60 -30.00 29.27
C ALA A 11 14.43 -30.99 29.10
N VAL A 12 13.30 -30.53 28.54
CA VAL A 12 12.13 -31.39 28.25
C VAL A 12 12.37 -32.19 26.96
N ALA A 13 12.94 -31.56 25.92
CA ALA A 13 13.33 -32.25 24.69
C ALA A 13 14.39 -33.33 24.95
N VAL A 14 15.44 -33.01 25.71
CA VAL A 14 16.51 -33.96 26.07
C VAL A 14 16.01 -35.11 26.96
N LYS A 15 15.02 -34.88 27.84
CA LYS A 15 14.38 -35.96 28.62
C LYS A 15 13.46 -36.83 27.76
N LYS A 16 12.82 -36.26 26.73
CA LYS A 16 11.98 -37.00 25.78
C LYS A 16 12.84 -37.87 24.87
N ASP A 17 13.95 -37.34 24.37
CA ASP A 17 14.94 -38.10 23.57
C ASP A 17 15.61 -39.22 24.37
N LYS A 18 15.93 -38.99 25.66
CA LYS A 18 16.45 -40.05 26.54
C LYS A 18 15.42 -41.15 26.85
N ARG A 19 14.12 -40.82 26.90
CA ARG A 19 13.03 -41.81 27.03
C ARG A 19 12.80 -42.58 25.72
N LEU A 20 12.84 -41.91 24.57
CA LEU A 20 12.76 -42.52 23.23
C LEU A 20 13.93 -43.49 22.98
N MET A 21 15.15 -43.11 23.32
CA MET A 21 16.34 -43.98 23.21
C MET A 21 16.26 -45.20 24.16
N ALA A 22 15.65 -45.04 25.34
CA ALA A 22 15.39 -46.16 26.25
C ALA A 22 14.23 -47.07 25.78
N GLU A 23 13.28 -46.56 24.99
CA GLU A 23 12.17 -47.33 24.41
C GLU A 23 12.57 -48.08 23.13
N VAL A 24 13.49 -47.56 22.33
CA VAL A 24 14.07 -48.26 21.16
C VAL A 24 14.85 -49.51 21.61
N ASN A 25 15.38 -49.52 22.83
CA ASN A 25 16.02 -50.70 23.43
C ASN A 25 15.03 -51.83 23.79
N ALA A 26 13.71 -51.59 23.76
CA ALA A 26 12.70 -52.61 24.08
C ALA A 26 12.23 -53.42 22.86
N SER A 27 12.16 -52.80 21.66
CA SER A 27 12.03 -53.49 20.37
C SER A 27 12.61 -52.59 19.26
N PRO A 28 13.55 -53.10 18.45
CA PRO A 28 14.12 -52.38 17.31
C PRO A 28 13.08 -51.87 16.29
N LEU A 29 11.91 -52.50 16.18
CA LEU A 29 10.84 -52.11 15.24
C LEU A 29 10.31 -50.69 15.51
N LYS A 30 10.36 -50.23 16.76
CA LYS A 30 9.99 -48.85 17.12
C LYS A 30 10.83 -47.79 16.41
N HIS A 31 12.03 -48.14 15.94
CA HIS A 31 12.84 -47.26 15.12
C HIS A 31 12.09 -46.85 13.84
N PHE A 32 11.49 -47.82 13.14
CA PHE A 32 10.68 -47.58 11.94
C PHE A 32 9.43 -46.76 12.27
N VAL A 33 8.68 -47.13 13.32
CA VAL A 33 7.46 -46.41 13.73
C VAL A 33 7.75 -44.95 14.07
N THR A 34 8.86 -44.69 14.78
CA THR A 34 9.28 -43.34 15.15
C THR A 34 9.71 -42.54 13.92
N ALA A 35 10.49 -43.16 13.02
CA ALA A 35 10.89 -42.56 11.75
C ALA A 35 9.67 -42.19 10.90
N LYS A 36 8.72 -43.13 10.74
CA LYS A 36 7.45 -42.95 10.01
C LYS A 36 6.65 -41.78 10.59
N LYS A 37 6.51 -41.70 11.91
CA LYS A 37 5.79 -40.59 12.56
C LYS A 37 6.50 -39.25 12.35
N LYS A 38 7.83 -39.21 12.45
CA LYS A 38 8.62 -37.99 12.26
C LYS A 38 8.55 -37.49 10.82
N ILE A 39 8.71 -38.36 9.82
CA ILE A 39 8.67 -37.96 8.41
C ILE A 39 7.28 -37.51 7.98
N ASN A 40 6.20 -38.20 8.43
CA ASN A 40 4.83 -37.74 8.17
C ASN A 40 4.59 -36.33 8.76
N GLY A 41 5.05 -36.08 9.99
CA GLY A 41 4.96 -34.74 10.59
C GLY A 41 5.75 -33.66 9.82
N ILE A 42 6.91 -33.99 9.25
CA ILE A 42 7.66 -33.06 8.39
C ILE A 42 6.90 -32.79 7.09
N PHE A 43 6.28 -33.81 6.49
CA PHE A 43 5.48 -33.66 5.27
C PHE A 43 4.20 -32.84 5.48
N GLU A 44 3.54 -32.97 6.64
CA GLU A 44 2.42 -32.10 7.03
C GLU A 44 2.87 -30.64 7.14
N GLN A 45 4.03 -30.38 7.75
CA GLN A 45 4.60 -29.03 7.86
C GLN A 45 5.03 -28.48 6.49
N LEU A 46 5.58 -29.33 5.63
CA LEU A 46 5.94 -28.96 4.26
C LEU A 46 4.69 -28.60 3.45
N ALA A 47 3.61 -29.38 3.55
CA ALA A 47 2.34 -29.07 2.89
C ALA A 47 1.77 -27.74 3.38
N ALA A 48 1.79 -27.48 4.70
CA ALA A 48 1.35 -26.21 5.26
C ALA A 48 2.20 -25.02 4.76
N TYR A 49 3.52 -25.20 4.67
CA TYR A 49 4.44 -24.20 4.13
C TYR A 49 4.17 -23.89 2.65
N ILE A 50 3.98 -24.92 1.82
CA ILE A 50 3.67 -24.76 0.40
C ILE A 50 2.31 -24.08 0.21
N GLN A 51 1.30 -24.45 1.02
CA GLN A 51 -0.01 -23.81 1.01
C GLN A 51 0.09 -22.31 1.33
N GLU A 52 0.82 -21.95 2.40
CA GLU A 52 1.04 -20.55 2.78
C GLU A 52 1.80 -19.79 1.67
N GLY A 53 2.81 -20.42 1.07
CA GLY A 53 3.54 -19.87 -0.07
C GLY A 53 2.68 -19.67 -1.30
N ALA A 54 1.81 -20.62 -1.64
CA ALA A 54 0.90 -20.52 -2.78
C ALA A 54 -0.09 -19.36 -2.63
N VAL A 55 -0.68 -19.21 -1.44
CA VAL A 55 -1.59 -18.09 -1.14
C VAL A 55 -0.85 -16.75 -1.24
N PHE A 56 0.35 -16.66 -0.67
CA PHE A 56 1.19 -15.47 -0.75
C PHE A 56 1.53 -15.07 -2.20
N LEU A 57 1.93 -16.04 -3.03
CA LEU A 57 2.25 -15.78 -4.44
C LEU A 57 1.00 -15.38 -5.25
N GLU A 58 -0.16 -15.98 -4.96
CA GLU A 58 -1.42 -15.63 -5.62
C GLU A 58 -1.92 -14.23 -5.23
N GLU A 59 -1.82 -13.85 -3.95
CA GLU A 59 -2.09 -12.48 -3.49
C GLU A 59 -1.16 -11.47 -4.16
N THR A 60 0.11 -11.83 -4.30
CA THR A 60 1.14 -10.99 -4.92
C THR A 60 0.90 -10.82 -6.41
N TYR A 61 0.57 -11.89 -7.12
CA TYR A 61 0.28 -11.87 -8.56
C TYR A 61 -0.99 -11.07 -8.89
N ARG A 62 -2.02 -11.13 -8.04
CA ARG A 62 -3.29 -10.43 -8.24
C ARG A 62 -3.23 -8.93 -7.92
N ASN A 63 -2.17 -8.43 -7.30
CA ASN A 63 -2.10 -7.04 -6.87
C ASN A 63 -1.85 -6.11 -8.09
N PRO A 64 -2.83 -5.29 -8.51
CA PRO A 64 -2.68 -4.43 -9.69
C PRO A 64 -1.84 -3.17 -9.44
N GLU A 65 -1.56 -2.85 -8.17
CA GLU A 65 -0.81 -1.62 -7.82
C GLU A 65 0.71 -1.79 -8.00
N LEU A 66 1.18 -3.04 -8.07
CA LEU A 66 2.57 -3.42 -8.21
C LEU A 66 2.85 -3.89 -9.63
N ASP A 67 4.02 -3.52 -10.14
CA ASP A 67 4.63 -4.24 -11.27
C ASP A 67 4.79 -5.74 -10.94
N PRO A 68 4.73 -6.63 -11.93
CA PRO A 68 4.74 -8.07 -11.70
C PRO A 68 6.07 -8.53 -11.10
N VAL A 69 6.07 -8.77 -9.78
CA VAL A 69 7.20 -9.35 -9.02
C VAL A 69 7.21 -10.89 -9.02
N THR A 70 6.15 -11.51 -9.54
CA THR A 70 6.00 -12.97 -9.64
C THR A 70 5.30 -13.34 -10.94
N THR A 71 5.55 -14.54 -11.45
CA THR A 71 4.95 -15.05 -12.69
C THR A 71 3.83 -16.05 -12.43
N GLU A 72 2.88 -16.15 -13.37
CA GLU A 72 1.80 -17.16 -13.29
C GLU A 72 2.35 -18.58 -13.25
N GLU A 73 3.46 -18.83 -13.95
CA GLU A 73 4.19 -20.11 -13.93
C GLU A 73 4.64 -20.49 -12.51
N GLN A 74 5.22 -19.55 -11.76
CA GLN A 74 5.64 -19.80 -10.37
C GLN A 74 4.45 -20.13 -9.47
N VAL A 75 3.31 -19.43 -9.63
CA VAL A 75 2.09 -19.70 -8.85
C VAL A 75 1.56 -21.10 -9.17
N SER A 76 1.50 -21.48 -10.44
CA SER A 76 1.04 -22.79 -10.88
C SER A 76 1.98 -23.91 -10.41
N GLU A 77 3.30 -23.68 -10.46
CA GLU A 77 4.30 -24.64 -10.02
C GLU A 77 4.18 -24.96 -8.52
N VAL A 78 4.06 -23.93 -7.67
CA VAL A 78 3.91 -24.10 -6.22
C VAL A 78 2.59 -24.79 -5.88
N LYS A 79 1.50 -24.48 -6.59
CA LYS A 79 0.22 -25.22 -6.46
C LYS A 79 0.37 -26.69 -6.89
N GLY A 80 1.13 -26.97 -7.93
CA GLY A 80 1.46 -28.34 -8.35
C GLY A 80 2.21 -29.13 -7.28
N TYR A 81 3.18 -28.50 -6.61
CA TYR A 81 3.92 -29.15 -5.51
C TYR A 81 3.02 -29.50 -4.32
N LEU A 82 1.98 -28.73 -4.03
CA LEU A 82 1.03 -29.07 -2.97
C LEU A 82 0.33 -30.41 -3.23
N SER A 83 -0.17 -30.62 -4.46
CA SER A 83 -0.81 -31.87 -4.86
C SER A 83 0.17 -33.04 -4.80
N ASN A 84 1.40 -32.83 -5.27
CA ASN A 84 2.47 -33.82 -5.20
C ASN A 84 2.79 -34.23 -3.76
N VAL A 85 2.90 -33.26 -2.84
CA VAL A 85 3.18 -33.53 -1.41
C VAL A 85 2.01 -34.25 -0.76
N ALA A 86 0.76 -33.89 -1.05
CA ALA A 86 -0.41 -34.59 -0.55
C ALA A 86 -0.43 -36.07 -0.98
N GLY A 87 -0.13 -36.35 -2.26
CA GLY A 87 -0.02 -37.72 -2.78
C GLY A 87 1.12 -38.51 -2.11
N ILE A 88 2.28 -37.87 -1.88
CA ILE A 88 3.40 -38.53 -1.17
C ILE A 88 3.02 -38.81 0.29
N SER A 89 2.33 -37.90 0.99
CA SER A 89 1.89 -38.10 2.36
C SER A 89 0.96 -39.32 2.49
N GLU A 90 0.04 -39.52 1.54
CA GLU A 90 -0.83 -40.70 1.51
C GLU A 90 -0.03 -41.99 1.32
N VAL A 91 0.99 -41.98 0.45
CA VAL A 91 1.91 -43.11 0.26
C VAL A 91 2.70 -43.40 1.54
N LEU A 92 3.25 -42.37 2.20
CA LEU A 92 4.02 -42.48 3.44
C LEU A 92 3.20 -43.03 4.61
N ALA A 93 1.93 -42.64 4.73
CA ALA A 93 1.02 -43.16 5.76
C ALA A 93 0.80 -44.68 5.62
N ARG A 94 0.75 -45.18 4.37
CA ARG A 94 0.52 -46.60 4.05
C ARG A 94 1.79 -47.46 4.12
N ARG A 95 2.99 -46.87 4.16
CA ARG A 95 4.25 -47.64 4.23
C ARG A 95 4.31 -48.48 5.52
N HIS A 96 4.72 -49.72 5.36
CA HIS A 96 4.94 -50.70 6.41
C HIS A 96 6.20 -51.51 6.08
N MET A 97 6.76 -52.17 7.08
CA MET A 97 7.83 -53.15 6.91
C MET A 97 7.23 -54.44 6.37
N LYS A 98 7.87 -55.07 5.39
CA LYS A 98 7.38 -56.33 4.81
C LYS A 98 8.45 -57.41 4.85
N VAL A 99 8.09 -58.56 5.41
CA VAL A 99 8.91 -59.79 5.37
C VAL A 99 8.18 -60.89 4.61
N ALA A 100 8.91 -61.62 3.77
CA ALA A 100 8.36 -62.74 3.01
C ALA A 100 9.10 -64.05 3.33
N PHE A 101 8.32 -65.09 3.64
CA PHE A 101 8.81 -66.42 4.01
C PHE A 101 8.69 -67.38 2.84
N PHE A 102 9.80 -68.02 2.47
CA PHE A 102 9.89 -68.96 1.37
C PHE A 102 10.50 -70.30 1.81
N GLY A 103 10.22 -71.35 1.04
CA GLY A 103 10.68 -72.71 1.33
C GLY A 103 9.70 -73.76 0.83
N ARG A 104 10.13 -75.03 0.82
CA ARG A 104 9.29 -76.14 0.37
C ARG A 104 8.05 -76.35 1.24
N THR A 105 7.08 -77.04 0.66
CA THR A 105 5.87 -77.48 1.37
C THR A 105 6.27 -78.28 2.60
N SER A 106 5.62 -78.03 3.73
CA SER A 106 5.89 -78.68 5.02
C SER A 106 7.21 -78.32 5.73
N ASN A 107 8.07 -77.43 5.20
CA ASN A 107 9.26 -76.96 5.95
C ASN A 107 8.92 -76.17 7.24
N GLY A 108 7.66 -75.75 7.39
CA GLY A 108 7.16 -75.09 8.60
C GLY A 108 7.10 -73.57 8.53
N LYS A 109 6.96 -72.97 7.34
CA LYS A 109 6.81 -71.51 7.13
C LYS A 109 5.71 -70.89 7.98
N SER A 110 4.49 -71.40 7.87
CA SER A 110 3.34 -70.94 8.65
C SER A 110 3.56 -71.14 10.16
N THR A 111 4.29 -72.19 10.57
CA THR A 111 4.67 -72.42 11.97
C THR A 111 5.68 -71.39 12.48
N VAL A 112 6.65 -70.97 11.65
CA VAL A 112 7.59 -69.87 11.98
C VAL A 112 6.81 -68.58 12.20
N ILE A 113 5.90 -68.23 11.28
CA ILE A 113 5.08 -67.00 11.37
C ILE A 113 4.22 -67.03 12.64
N ASN A 114 3.53 -68.14 12.90
CA ASN A 114 2.75 -68.31 14.12
C ASN A 114 3.61 -68.20 15.38
N ALA A 115 4.82 -68.78 15.37
CA ALA A 115 5.76 -68.65 16.48
C ALA A 115 6.11 -67.18 16.72
N MET A 116 6.48 -66.43 15.69
CA MET A 116 6.77 -64.98 15.77
C MET A 116 5.57 -64.16 16.24
N LEU A 117 4.34 -64.57 15.91
CA LEU A 117 3.11 -63.91 16.34
C LEU A 117 2.60 -64.35 17.73
N TRP A 118 3.22 -65.35 18.35
CA TRP A 118 2.85 -65.92 19.66
C TRP A 118 1.46 -66.57 19.71
N ASP A 119 0.81 -66.74 18.55
CA ASP A 119 -0.52 -67.33 18.43
C ASP A 119 -0.61 -68.13 17.13
N LYS A 120 -1.57 -69.04 17.06
CA LYS A 120 -1.91 -69.72 15.80
C LYS A 120 -2.76 -68.74 15.00
N VAL A 121 -2.18 -68.08 14.01
CA VAL A 121 -2.87 -67.14 13.11
C VAL A 121 -3.11 -67.80 11.76
N LEU A 122 -2.06 -68.40 11.20
CA LEU A 122 -2.10 -69.14 9.94
C LEU A 122 -2.35 -70.65 10.18
N PRO A 123 -2.99 -71.37 9.24
CA PRO A 123 -3.16 -72.81 9.33
C PRO A 123 -1.80 -73.50 9.21
N SER A 124 -1.38 -74.22 10.25
CA SER A 124 -0.08 -74.90 10.29
C SER A 124 -0.16 -76.34 10.80
N GLY A 125 -1.35 -76.96 10.73
CA GLY A 125 -1.57 -78.35 11.15
C GLY A 125 -1.11 -79.36 10.09
N ILE A 126 -1.02 -80.63 10.48
CA ILE A 126 -0.66 -81.73 9.57
C ILE A 126 -1.74 -81.87 8.50
N GLY A 127 -1.35 -81.93 7.22
CA GLY A 127 -2.26 -82.07 6.08
C GLY A 127 -2.82 -80.75 5.54
N HIS A 128 -2.51 -79.60 6.15
CA HIS A 128 -2.81 -78.29 5.57
C HIS A 128 -1.67 -77.87 4.62
N THR A 129 -2.01 -77.63 3.35
CA THR A 129 -1.09 -77.04 2.37
C THR A 129 -1.54 -75.62 2.04
N THR A 130 -0.66 -74.66 2.26
CA THR A 130 -0.87 -73.26 1.85
C THR A 130 -0.74 -73.19 0.33
N ASN A 131 -1.87 -73.09 -0.37
CA ASN A 131 -1.89 -73.08 -1.83
C ASN A 131 -1.72 -71.68 -2.42
N CYS A 132 -2.04 -70.61 -1.69
CA CYS A 132 -1.98 -69.20 -2.12
C CYS A 132 -1.13 -68.35 -1.15
N PHE A 133 -0.81 -67.10 -1.50
CA PHE A 133 -0.07 -66.20 -0.61
C PHE A 133 -0.97 -65.72 0.53
N LEU A 134 -0.49 -65.83 1.76
CA LEU A 134 -1.18 -65.33 2.95
C LEU A 134 -0.41 -64.13 3.51
N ARG A 135 -1.03 -62.96 3.53
CA ARG A 135 -0.46 -61.73 4.11
C ARG A 135 -1.10 -61.46 5.46
N VAL A 136 -0.33 -61.50 6.54
CA VAL A 136 -0.79 -61.10 7.88
C VAL A 136 -0.45 -59.63 8.11
N GLU A 137 -1.48 -58.84 8.40
CA GLU A 137 -1.37 -57.40 8.66
C GLU A 137 -2.17 -57.02 9.92
N GLY A 138 -1.70 -56.00 10.62
CA GLY A 138 -2.33 -55.48 11.82
C GLY A 138 -3.63 -54.69 11.53
N THR A 139 -4.63 -54.84 12.39
CA THR A 139 -5.83 -53.99 12.37
C THR A 139 -6.10 -53.37 13.74
N GLU A 140 -6.66 -52.16 13.75
CA GLU A 140 -7.10 -51.48 14.97
C GLU A 140 -8.37 -52.10 15.58
N GLY A 141 -9.13 -52.86 14.78
CA GLY A 141 -10.31 -53.58 15.23
C GLY A 141 -9.99 -54.74 16.19
N ASN A 142 -10.96 -55.11 17.02
CA ASN A 142 -10.81 -56.23 17.96
C ASN A 142 -11.02 -57.61 17.31
N GLU A 143 -11.62 -57.66 16.11
CA GLU A 143 -11.96 -58.89 15.41
C GLU A 143 -11.04 -59.11 14.20
N ALA A 144 -10.70 -60.37 13.94
CA ALA A 144 -9.91 -60.76 12.77
C ALA A 144 -10.82 -60.99 11.56
N TYR A 145 -10.37 -60.59 10.38
CA TYR A 145 -11.11 -60.77 9.13
C TYR A 145 -10.17 -60.99 7.94
N LEU A 146 -10.72 -61.56 6.86
CA LEU A 146 -10.02 -61.80 5.61
C LEU A 146 -10.46 -60.81 4.54
N LEU A 147 -9.50 -60.43 3.70
CA LEU A 147 -9.68 -59.69 2.46
C LEU A 147 -9.01 -60.46 1.33
N THR A 148 -9.77 -60.83 0.31
CA THR A 148 -9.24 -61.50 -0.89
C THR A 148 -8.85 -60.45 -1.92
N GLU A 149 -7.70 -60.62 -2.57
CA GLU A 149 -7.25 -59.69 -3.62
C GLU A 149 -8.28 -59.62 -4.78
N GLY A 150 -8.74 -58.41 -5.10
CA GLY A 150 -9.78 -58.16 -6.12
C GLY A 150 -11.23 -58.12 -5.60
N SER A 151 -11.47 -58.43 -4.32
CA SER A 151 -12.78 -58.28 -3.66
C SER A 151 -12.65 -57.46 -2.36
N GLU A 152 -13.49 -56.44 -2.18
CA GLU A 152 -13.55 -55.68 -0.91
C GLU A 152 -14.41 -56.38 0.16
N GLU A 153 -14.88 -57.60 -0.10
CA GLU A 153 -15.71 -58.35 0.83
C GLU A 153 -14.91 -58.80 2.06
N ARG A 154 -15.36 -58.37 3.25
CA ARG A 154 -14.76 -58.73 4.53
C ARG A 154 -15.37 -60.02 5.05
N LYS A 155 -14.60 -61.12 5.04
CA LYS A 155 -15.01 -62.39 5.64
C LYS A 155 -14.51 -62.47 7.09
N SER A 156 -15.40 -62.48 8.07
CA SER A 156 -15.02 -62.55 9.50
C SER A 156 -14.39 -63.91 9.84
N VAL A 157 -13.32 -63.89 10.64
CA VAL A 157 -12.61 -65.09 11.09
C VAL A 157 -12.57 -65.13 12.62
N ALA A 158 -13.40 -66.00 13.19
CA ALA A 158 -13.40 -66.25 14.63
C ALA A 158 -12.27 -67.19 15.09
N THR A 159 -11.86 -68.14 14.24
CA THR A 159 -10.83 -69.16 14.57
C THR A 159 -9.97 -69.53 13.36
N VAL A 160 -8.76 -70.04 13.60
CA VAL A 160 -7.86 -70.57 12.56
C VAL A 160 -8.52 -71.69 11.76
N ASN A 161 -9.38 -72.49 12.40
CA ASN A 161 -10.09 -73.57 11.72
C ASN A 161 -11.10 -73.02 10.71
N HIS A 162 -11.80 -71.93 11.03
CA HIS A 162 -12.66 -71.23 10.06
C HIS A 162 -11.84 -70.67 8.90
N LEU A 163 -10.65 -70.13 9.16
CA LEU A 163 -9.75 -69.64 8.12
C LEU A 163 -9.26 -70.79 7.21
N ALA A 164 -8.85 -71.92 7.78
CA ALA A 164 -8.44 -73.09 7.03
C ALA A 164 -9.59 -73.65 6.16
N HIS A 165 -10.82 -73.67 6.68
CA HIS A 165 -12.00 -74.06 5.91
C HIS A 165 -12.33 -73.05 4.80
N ALA A 166 -12.25 -71.75 5.08
CA ALA A 166 -12.51 -70.71 4.09
C ALA A 166 -11.52 -70.77 2.92
N LEU A 167 -10.25 -71.03 3.19
CA LEU A 167 -9.21 -71.20 2.15
C LEU A 167 -9.38 -72.49 1.33
N HIS A 168 -9.94 -73.55 1.93
CA HIS A 168 -10.14 -74.82 1.24
C HIS A 168 -11.45 -74.86 0.40
N GLN A 169 -12.48 -74.13 0.83
CA GLN A 169 -13.76 -74.07 0.11
C GLN A 169 -13.74 -73.16 -1.13
N ASP A 170 -12.79 -72.24 -1.20
CA ASP A 170 -12.70 -71.26 -2.27
C ASP A 170 -11.87 -71.84 -3.45
N GLU A 171 -12.55 -72.58 -4.35
CA GLU A 171 -11.93 -73.22 -5.52
C GLU A 171 -11.29 -72.21 -6.51
N GLN A 172 -11.53 -70.91 -6.33
CA GLN A 172 -10.98 -69.83 -7.15
C GLN A 172 -9.59 -69.37 -6.68
N LEU A 173 -9.09 -69.84 -5.52
CA LEU A 173 -7.79 -69.46 -4.99
C LEU A 173 -6.67 -70.28 -5.65
N ASP A 174 -6.02 -69.70 -6.65
CA ASP A 174 -4.82 -70.26 -7.28
C ASP A 174 -3.54 -69.81 -6.55
N ALA A 175 -2.40 -70.43 -6.89
CA ALA A 175 -1.10 -70.15 -6.27
C ALA A 175 -0.54 -68.75 -6.55
N GLY A 176 -1.15 -68.02 -7.49
CA GLY A 176 -0.88 -66.61 -7.74
C GLY A 176 -1.80 -65.61 -7.03
N CYS A 177 -2.74 -66.05 -6.20
CA CYS A 177 -3.68 -65.18 -5.46
C CYS A 177 -3.13 -64.77 -4.09
N LEU A 178 -3.49 -63.57 -3.63
CA LEU A 178 -3.19 -63.06 -2.29
C LEU A 178 -4.45 -62.99 -1.41
N VAL A 179 -4.34 -63.51 -0.19
CA VAL A 179 -5.36 -63.34 0.86
C VAL A 179 -4.73 -62.60 2.04
N SER A 180 -5.31 -61.46 2.40
CA SER A 180 -4.87 -60.66 3.54
C SER A 180 -5.66 -61.02 4.80
N VAL A 181 -4.95 -61.49 5.82
CA VAL A 181 -5.43 -61.80 7.16
C VAL A 181 -5.20 -60.58 8.04
N MET A 182 -6.27 -59.85 8.33
CA MET A 182 -6.24 -58.69 9.21
C MET A 182 -6.39 -59.15 10.66
N TRP A 183 -5.34 -58.99 11.47
CA TRP A 183 -5.27 -59.50 12.83
C TRP A 183 -5.15 -58.38 13.88
N PRO A 184 -5.84 -58.47 15.04
CA PRO A 184 -5.86 -57.37 16.01
C PRO A 184 -4.49 -56.98 16.56
N ASN A 185 -4.17 -55.69 16.51
CA ASN A 185 -2.92 -55.11 17.01
C ASN A 185 -2.70 -55.30 18.53
N SER A 186 -3.78 -55.54 19.29
CA SER A 186 -3.70 -55.78 20.73
C SER A 186 -3.05 -57.12 21.08
N LYS A 187 -3.04 -58.09 20.16
CA LYS A 187 -2.54 -59.45 20.40
C LYS A 187 -1.05 -59.61 20.11
N CYS A 188 -0.51 -58.85 19.16
CA CYS A 188 0.86 -59.05 18.68
C CYS A 188 1.58 -57.69 18.55
N PRO A 189 2.65 -57.44 19.33
CA PRO A 189 3.45 -56.22 19.21
C PRO A 189 4.06 -56.01 17.82
N LEU A 190 4.46 -57.10 17.13
CA LEU A 190 5.03 -57.02 15.78
C LEU A 190 4.08 -56.35 14.78
N LEU A 191 2.80 -56.75 14.79
CA LEU A 191 1.78 -56.19 13.88
C LEU A 191 1.44 -54.74 14.23
N LYS A 192 1.46 -54.41 15.53
CA LYS A 192 1.26 -53.05 16.03
C LYS A 192 2.35 -52.09 15.55
N ASP A 193 3.58 -52.57 15.44
CA ASP A 193 4.74 -51.78 15.03
C ASP A 193 4.95 -51.80 13.48
N ASP A 194 3.86 -51.85 12.70
CA ASP A 194 3.83 -51.77 11.23
C ASP A 194 4.61 -52.90 10.50
N LEU A 195 4.65 -54.12 11.04
CA LEU A 195 5.19 -55.29 10.35
C LEU A 195 4.10 -56.09 9.62
N VAL A 196 4.34 -56.38 8.35
CA VAL A 196 3.54 -57.29 7.52
C VAL A 196 4.33 -58.55 7.23
N LEU A 197 3.72 -59.71 7.52
CA LEU A 197 4.31 -61.02 7.30
C LEU A 197 3.62 -61.71 6.13
N MET A 198 4.39 -62.22 5.17
CA MET A 198 3.86 -62.90 4.00
C MET A 198 4.32 -64.36 3.99
N ASP A 199 3.36 -65.29 4.02
CA ASP A 199 3.58 -66.71 3.81
C ASP A 199 3.42 -67.04 2.33
N SER A 200 4.41 -67.68 1.73
CA SER A 200 4.33 -68.14 0.35
C SER A 200 3.75 -69.55 0.27
N PRO A 201 3.19 -69.94 -0.88
CA PRO A 201 3.01 -71.35 -1.19
C PRO A 201 4.37 -72.09 -1.24
N GLY A 202 4.34 -73.41 -1.26
CA GLY A 202 5.55 -74.22 -1.42
C GLY A 202 6.29 -73.89 -2.72
N ILE A 203 7.60 -73.67 -2.63
CA ILE A 203 8.45 -73.39 -3.82
C ILE A 203 8.50 -74.55 -4.81
N ASP A 204 8.08 -75.73 -4.36
CA ASP A 204 8.00 -76.98 -5.11
C ASP A 204 6.66 -77.17 -5.85
N VAL A 205 5.70 -76.26 -5.69
CA VAL A 205 4.34 -76.37 -6.24
C VAL A 205 4.24 -75.82 -7.67
N THR A 206 5.02 -74.78 -8.00
CA THR A 206 4.98 -74.16 -9.34
C THR A 206 6.37 -73.81 -9.85
N THR A 207 6.51 -73.78 -11.18
CA THR A 207 7.71 -73.31 -11.88
C THR A 207 7.67 -71.82 -12.21
N GLU A 208 6.53 -71.16 -12.07
CA GLU A 208 6.30 -69.75 -12.44
C GLU A 208 6.76 -68.74 -11.37
N LEU A 209 7.98 -68.95 -10.86
CA LEU A 209 8.54 -68.18 -9.75
C LEU A 209 8.74 -66.68 -10.07
N ASP A 210 8.94 -66.32 -11.33
CA ASP A 210 9.17 -64.92 -11.73
C ASP A 210 7.93 -64.05 -11.51
N SER A 211 6.73 -64.57 -11.82
CA SER A 211 5.48 -63.84 -11.59
C SER A 211 5.23 -63.58 -10.11
N TRP A 212 5.68 -64.47 -9.22
CA TRP A 212 5.55 -64.30 -7.77
C TRP A 212 6.49 -63.20 -7.26
N ILE A 213 7.70 -63.15 -7.79
CA ILE A 213 8.68 -62.12 -7.41
C ILE A 213 8.15 -60.74 -7.80
N ASP A 214 7.69 -60.60 -9.05
CA ASP A 214 7.22 -59.32 -9.58
C ASP A 214 5.95 -58.81 -8.86
N LYS A 215 5.01 -59.68 -8.53
CA LYS A 215 3.76 -59.29 -7.86
C LYS A 215 3.92 -59.04 -6.35
N PHE A 216 4.67 -59.89 -5.66
CA PHE A 216 4.59 -59.98 -4.20
C PHE A 216 5.90 -59.71 -3.46
N CYS A 217 7.05 -59.67 -4.15
CA CYS A 217 8.36 -59.66 -3.49
C CYS A 217 9.16 -58.37 -3.71
N LEU A 218 8.89 -57.58 -4.75
CA LEU A 218 9.68 -56.38 -5.07
C LEU A 218 9.68 -55.32 -3.96
N ASP A 219 8.65 -55.29 -3.14
CA ASP A 219 8.47 -54.38 -2.02
C ASP A 219 8.84 -55.00 -0.66
N ALA A 220 9.36 -56.24 -0.61
CA ALA A 220 9.79 -56.88 0.62
C ALA A 220 11.16 -56.35 1.08
N ASP A 221 11.28 -56.06 2.38
CA ASP A 221 12.49 -55.53 3.01
C ASP A 221 13.44 -56.65 3.46
N VAL A 222 12.88 -57.80 3.83
CA VAL A 222 13.61 -59.00 4.27
C VAL A 222 12.95 -60.27 3.72
N PHE A 223 13.78 -61.22 3.33
CA PHE A 223 13.39 -62.56 2.94
C PHE A 223 13.88 -63.59 3.94
N VAL A 224 13.03 -64.57 4.26
CA VAL A 224 13.38 -65.67 5.16
C VAL A 224 13.19 -67.00 4.43
N LEU A 225 14.30 -67.70 4.19
CA LEU A 225 14.29 -69.07 3.71
C LEU A 225 14.13 -70.02 4.89
N VAL A 226 12.98 -70.69 4.96
CA VAL A 226 12.72 -71.76 5.93
C VAL A 226 13.11 -73.09 5.31
N ALA A 227 14.31 -73.55 5.65
CA ALA A 227 14.86 -74.83 5.23
C ALA A 227 14.50 -75.93 6.24
N ASN A 228 14.33 -77.16 5.77
CA ASN A 228 14.14 -78.30 6.65
C ASN A 228 15.51 -78.90 7.01
N SER A 229 15.91 -78.84 8.28
CA SER A 229 17.20 -79.36 8.75
C SER A 229 17.33 -80.89 8.73
N GLU A 230 16.23 -81.63 8.60
CA GLU A 230 16.26 -83.08 8.33
C GLU A 230 16.79 -83.38 6.91
N SER A 231 16.88 -82.37 6.04
CA SER A 231 17.30 -82.48 4.64
C SER A 231 18.29 -81.37 4.29
N THR A 232 19.04 -81.53 3.20
CA THR A 232 19.93 -80.48 2.72
C THR A 232 19.16 -79.38 1.98
N LEU A 233 19.77 -78.18 1.86
CA LEU A 233 19.25 -77.10 1.02
C LEU A 233 19.08 -77.61 -0.42
N MET A 234 17.86 -77.52 -0.94
CA MET A 234 17.52 -78.05 -2.26
C MET A 234 17.87 -77.06 -3.36
N GLN A 235 18.13 -77.58 -4.57
CA GLN A 235 18.48 -76.72 -5.70
C GLN A 235 17.33 -75.78 -6.11
N THR A 236 16.07 -76.21 -5.96
CA THR A 236 14.90 -75.37 -6.23
C THR A 236 14.81 -74.16 -5.29
N GLU A 237 15.10 -74.35 -4.01
CA GLU A 237 15.18 -73.28 -3.02
C GLU A 237 16.29 -72.29 -3.39
N LYS A 238 17.48 -72.78 -3.75
CA LYS A 238 18.58 -71.93 -4.21
C LYS A 238 18.23 -71.15 -5.47
N GLN A 239 17.66 -71.80 -6.48
CA GLN A 239 17.29 -71.19 -7.77
C GLN A 239 16.32 -70.02 -7.62
N PHE A 240 15.36 -70.11 -6.69
CA PHE A 240 14.47 -68.98 -6.41
C PHE A 240 15.21 -67.77 -5.87
N PHE A 241 16.10 -67.96 -4.90
CA PHE A 241 16.85 -66.86 -4.30
C PHE A 241 17.92 -66.29 -5.24
N HIS A 242 18.44 -67.08 -6.19
CA HIS A 242 19.21 -66.58 -7.33
C HIS A 242 18.37 -65.60 -8.16
N LYS A 243 17.13 -65.96 -8.51
CA LYS A 243 16.21 -65.05 -9.22
C LYS A 243 15.84 -63.81 -8.42
N VAL A 244 15.66 -63.92 -7.10
CA VAL A 244 15.43 -62.75 -6.22
C VAL A 244 16.63 -61.81 -6.24
N ASN A 245 17.85 -62.35 -6.18
CA ASN A 245 19.09 -61.58 -6.24
C ASN A 245 19.33 -60.93 -7.61
N ASP A 246 18.86 -61.55 -8.70
CA ASP A 246 18.89 -60.94 -10.04
C ASP A 246 17.94 -59.75 -10.17
N ARG A 247 16.86 -59.69 -9.37
CA ARG A 247 15.85 -58.63 -9.41
C ARG A 247 16.08 -57.52 -8.38
N LEU A 248 16.69 -57.84 -7.24
CA LEU A 248 16.92 -56.91 -6.14
C LEU A 248 18.41 -56.72 -5.89
N SER A 249 18.84 -55.47 -5.74
CA SER A 249 20.23 -55.17 -5.38
C SER A 249 20.48 -55.44 -3.90
N ARG A 250 21.21 -56.53 -3.59
CA ARG A 250 21.59 -56.96 -2.23
C ARG A 250 20.38 -57.14 -1.27
N PRO A 251 19.49 -58.12 -1.55
CA PRO A 251 18.36 -58.41 -0.66
C PRO A 251 18.84 -58.91 0.71
N ASN A 252 18.12 -58.53 1.79
CA ASN A 252 18.38 -59.06 3.13
C ASN A 252 17.78 -60.46 3.24
N ILE A 253 18.61 -61.50 3.27
CA ILE A 253 18.17 -62.90 3.32
C ILE A 253 18.59 -63.54 4.65
N PHE A 254 17.64 -64.17 5.32
CA PHE A 254 17.87 -65.03 6.49
C PHE A 254 17.58 -66.48 6.14
N ILE A 255 18.32 -67.41 6.73
CA ILE A 255 18.10 -68.85 6.58
C ILE A 255 17.78 -69.45 7.94
N LEU A 256 16.57 -70.00 8.07
CA LEU A 256 16.14 -70.76 9.23
C LEU A 256 16.18 -72.25 8.89
N ASN A 257 17.18 -72.94 9.43
CA ASN A 257 17.23 -74.40 9.45
C ASN A 257 16.25 -74.88 10.52
N ASN A 258 14.99 -75.07 10.12
CA ASN A 258 13.89 -75.42 10.99
C ASN A 258 13.83 -76.93 11.25
N ARG A 259 13.06 -77.34 12.26
CA ARG A 259 12.94 -78.73 12.76
C ARG A 259 14.23 -79.29 13.37
N TRP A 260 15.04 -78.42 13.95
CA TRP A 260 16.29 -78.81 14.60
C TRP A 260 16.08 -79.65 15.87
N ASP A 261 14.84 -79.83 16.33
CA ASP A 261 14.50 -80.81 17.36
C ASP A 261 14.72 -82.26 16.90
N ALA A 262 14.66 -82.54 15.58
CA ALA A 262 14.89 -83.89 15.05
C ALA A 262 16.31 -84.40 15.31
N SER A 263 17.32 -83.53 15.22
CA SER A 263 18.74 -83.89 15.44
C SER A 263 19.03 -84.27 16.89
N ALA A 264 18.21 -83.85 17.84
CA ALA A 264 18.33 -84.27 19.24
C ALA A 264 18.03 -85.77 19.45
N SER A 265 17.40 -86.44 18.47
CA SER A 265 17.21 -87.90 18.48
C SER A 265 18.53 -88.65 18.19
N GLU A 266 19.49 -88.00 17.53
CA GLU A 266 20.78 -88.58 17.11
C GLU A 266 21.96 -87.67 17.56
N PRO A 267 22.28 -87.64 18.86
CA PRO A 267 23.25 -86.70 19.41
C PRO A 267 24.68 -86.91 18.90
N GLU A 268 25.02 -88.12 18.44
CA GLU A 268 26.36 -88.47 17.91
C GLU A 268 26.71 -87.68 16.64
N TYR A 269 25.72 -87.38 15.79
CA TYR A 269 25.93 -86.68 14.52
C TYR A 269 25.52 -85.20 14.56
N MET A 270 24.90 -84.74 15.65
CA MET A 270 24.31 -83.41 15.75
C MET A 270 25.29 -82.28 15.41
N GLU A 271 26.53 -82.34 15.93
CA GLU A 271 27.53 -81.28 15.73
C GLU A 271 28.10 -81.29 14.30
N GLU A 272 28.38 -82.49 13.75
CA GLU A 272 28.87 -82.64 12.37
C GLU A 272 27.82 -82.18 11.35
N VAL A 273 26.56 -82.56 11.57
CA VAL A 273 25.42 -82.13 10.74
C VAL A 273 25.23 -80.62 10.84
N ARG A 274 25.30 -80.03 12.04
CA ARG A 274 25.21 -78.57 12.22
C ARG A 274 26.30 -77.84 11.46
N HIS A 275 27.55 -78.28 11.59
CA HIS A 275 28.69 -77.70 10.88
C HIS A 275 28.51 -77.80 9.36
N GLN A 276 28.04 -78.95 8.87
CA GLN A 276 27.78 -79.16 7.45
C GLN A 276 26.69 -78.23 6.91
N HIS A 277 25.58 -78.06 7.63
CA HIS A 277 24.52 -77.12 7.26
C HIS A 277 25.00 -75.67 7.32
N MET A 278 25.78 -75.31 8.35
CA MET A 278 26.30 -73.96 8.51
C MET A 278 27.22 -73.57 7.36
N GLU A 279 28.17 -74.45 6.98
CA GLU A 279 29.07 -74.20 5.84
C GLU A 279 28.29 -74.12 4.52
N ARG A 280 27.31 -75.01 4.28
CA ARG A 280 26.48 -74.94 3.07
C ARG A 280 25.66 -73.66 2.98
N CYS A 281 25.04 -73.23 4.08
CA CYS A 281 24.26 -72.00 4.13
C CYS A 281 25.17 -70.76 3.97
N THR A 282 26.36 -70.79 4.58
CA THR A 282 27.35 -69.71 4.46
C THR A 282 27.86 -69.59 3.03
N SER A 283 28.25 -70.69 2.40
CA SER A 283 28.69 -70.70 1.00
C SER A 283 27.57 -70.22 0.07
N PHE A 284 26.32 -70.58 0.35
CA PHE A 284 25.18 -70.08 -0.42
C PHE A 284 25.00 -68.55 -0.30
N LEU A 285 25.04 -67.97 0.90
CA LEU A 285 24.84 -66.52 1.08
C LEU A 285 26.06 -65.69 0.63
N VAL A 286 27.27 -66.20 0.81
CA VAL A 286 28.53 -65.48 0.59
C VAL A 286 29.08 -65.74 -0.81
N ASP A 287 29.29 -67.02 -1.18
CA ASP A 287 29.99 -67.38 -2.42
C ASP A 287 29.04 -67.41 -3.62
N GLU A 288 27.80 -67.91 -3.43
CA GLU A 288 26.82 -68.01 -4.52
C GLU A 288 26.05 -66.70 -4.74
N LEU A 289 25.43 -66.14 -3.68
CA LEU A 289 24.59 -64.94 -3.81
C LEU A 289 25.36 -63.61 -3.65
N GLY A 290 26.49 -63.60 -2.95
CA GLY A 290 27.29 -62.39 -2.72
C GLY A 290 26.57 -61.27 -1.95
N VAL A 291 25.58 -61.61 -1.13
CA VAL A 291 24.73 -60.62 -0.44
C VAL A 291 25.32 -60.14 0.89
N VAL A 292 26.06 -61.01 1.58
CA VAL A 292 26.65 -60.77 2.91
C VAL A 292 28.11 -61.21 2.97
N ASP A 293 28.88 -60.61 3.87
CA ASP A 293 30.25 -61.03 4.17
C ASP A 293 30.26 -62.27 5.08
N ARG A 294 31.36 -63.04 5.04
CA ARG A 294 31.48 -64.28 5.84
C ARG A 294 31.37 -64.05 7.35
N VAL A 295 31.75 -62.88 7.84
CA VAL A 295 31.59 -62.48 9.26
C VAL A 295 30.13 -62.19 9.61
N GLN A 296 29.33 -61.71 8.65
CA GLN A 296 27.93 -61.38 8.84
C GLN A 296 27.00 -62.59 8.62
N ALA A 297 27.48 -63.65 7.96
CA ALA A 297 26.70 -64.84 7.66
C ALA A 297 26.18 -65.55 8.94
N SER A 298 26.96 -65.55 10.03
CA SER A 298 26.52 -66.13 11.32
C SER A 298 25.30 -65.41 11.91
N ASP A 299 25.11 -64.12 11.60
CA ASP A 299 23.95 -63.33 12.05
C ASP A 299 22.74 -63.47 11.11
N ARG A 300 22.80 -64.37 10.12
CA ARG A 300 21.74 -64.63 9.13
C ARG A 300 21.27 -66.09 9.11
N ILE A 301 22.04 -67.01 9.67
CA ILE A 301 21.78 -68.45 9.61
C ILE A 301 21.51 -68.96 11.02
N PHE A 302 20.33 -69.56 11.25
CA PHE A 302 19.90 -70.01 12.58
C PHE A 302 19.35 -71.45 12.54
N PHE A 303 19.52 -72.18 13.65
CA PHE A 303 19.07 -73.56 13.82
C PHE A 303 17.95 -73.63 14.87
N VAL A 304 16.71 -73.79 14.42
CA VAL A 304 15.54 -73.54 15.26
C VAL A 304 14.52 -74.69 15.22
N SER A 305 13.67 -74.75 16.25
CA SER A 305 12.44 -75.55 16.22
C SER A 305 11.24 -74.63 16.43
N SER A 306 10.59 -74.22 15.34
CA SER A 306 9.43 -73.31 15.44
C SER A 306 8.24 -73.94 16.15
N LYS A 307 8.11 -75.27 16.11
CA LYS A 307 7.02 -76.00 16.79
C LYS A 307 7.17 -75.93 18.31
N GLU A 308 8.38 -76.13 18.83
CA GLU A 308 8.67 -75.97 20.26
C GLU A 308 8.42 -74.52 20.71
N VAL A 309 8.92 -73.54 19.95
CA VAL A 309 8.76 -72.12 20.27
C VAL A 309 7.28 -71.70 20.29
N LEU A 310 6.50 -72.12 19.29
CA LEU A 310 5.07 -71.83 19.22
C LEU A 310 4.31 -72.42 20.42
N ASN A 311 4.55 -73.69 20.73
CA ASN A 311 3.87 -74.35 21.85
C ASN A 311 4.24 -73.71 23.19
N ALA A 312 5.51 -73.38 23.40
CA ALA A 312 5.99 -72.69 24.59
C ALA A 312 5.35 -71.30 24.75
N ARG A 313 5.23 -70.52 23.66
CA ARG A 313 4.60 -69.19 23.67
C ARG A 313 3.10 -69.25 23.94
N ILE A 314 2.39 -70.21 23.34
CA ILE A 314 0.96 -70.42 23.60
C ILE A 314 0.73 -70.77 25.08
N GLN A 315 1.53 -71.69 25.63
CA GLN A 315 1.45 -72.06 27.05
C GLN A 315 1.77 -70.86 27.95
N LYS A 316 2.80 -70.08 27.63
CA LYS A 316 3.16 -68.86 28.36
C LYS A 316 2.03 -67.83 28.33
N ALA A 317 1.41 -67.61 27.18
CA ALA A 317 0.27 -66.70 27.03
C ALA A 317 -0.95 -67.16 27.85
N GLN A 318 -1.09 -68.47 28.07
CA GLN A 318 -2.11 -69.07 28.94
C GLN A 318 -1.71 -69.15 30.42
N GLY A 319 -0.53 -68.65 30.80
CA GLY A 319 -0.02 -68.68 32.18
C GLY A 319 0.57 -70.01 32.64
N MET A 320 0.86 -70.93 31.71
CA MET A 320 1.50 -72.22 31.94
C MET A 320 3.03 -72.14 31.75
N PRO A 321 3.83 -73.03 32.37
CA PRO A 321 5.29 -73.03 32.22
C PRO A 321 5.73 -73.36 30.78
N GLU A 322 6.69 -72.60 30.26
CA GLU A 322 7.22 -72.71 28.88
C GLU A 322 7.81 -74.09 28.54
N GLY A 323 8.23 -74.86 29.55
CA GLY A 323 8.83 -76.18 29.38
C GLY A 323 7.85 -77.25 28.86
N GLY A 324 6.53 -77.01 28.93
CA GLY A 324 5.54 -77.93 28.37
C GLY A 324 5.50 -77.93 26.83
N GLY A 325 6.25 -77.04 26.17
CA GLY A 325 6.40 -76.99 24.71
C GLY A 325 7.61 -77.76 24.18
N ALA A 326 8.48 -78.27 25.06
CA ALA A 326 9.69 -79.01 24.67
C ALA A 326 9.34 -80.36 24.03
N LEU A 327 9.96 -80.67 22.90
CA LEU A 327 9.80 -81.94 22.17
C LEU A 327 11.01 -82.85 22.36
N ALA A 328 12.20 -82.27 22.56
CA ALA A 328 13.44 -82.99 22.79
C ALA A 328 14.37 -82.27 23.77
N GLU A 329 15.43 -82.95 24.22
CA GLU A 329 16.49 -82.32 25.03
C GLU A 329 17.12 -81.13 24.27
N GLY A 330 17.62 -80.14 25.01
CA GLY A 330 18.19 -78.92 24.41
C GLY A 330 17.20 -77.83 23.99
N PHE A 331 15.91 -77.93 24.40
CA PHE A 331 14.87 -76.93 24.10
C PHE A 331 15.31 -75.48 24.38
N GLN A 332 15.96 -75.22 25.52
CA GLN A 332 16.42 -73.87 25.88
C GLN A 332 17.43 -73.28 24.88
N VAL A 333 18.30 -74.11 24.31
CA VAL A 333 19.29 -73.68 23.30
C VAL A 333 18.56 -73.25 22.02
N ARG A 334 17.59 -74.06 21.56
CA ARG A 334 16.80 -73.76 20.36
C ARG A 334 15.88 -72.55 20.54
N MET A 335 15.31 -72.38 21.74
CA MET A 335 14.52 -71.19 22.09
C MET A 335 15.39 -69.93 22.07
N PHE A 336 16.59 -69.98 22.65
CA PHE A 336 17.53 -68.86 22.64
C PHE A 336 17.98 -68.51 21.22
N GLU A 337 18.27 -69.51 20.38
CA GLU A 337 18.61 -69.31 18.97
C GLU A 337 17.47 -68.59 18.20
N PHE A 338 16.21 -68.97 18.45
CA PHE A 338 15.05 -68.32 17.82
C PHE A 338 14.89 -66.87 18.28
N GLN A 339 15.12 -66.58 19.57
CA GLN A 339 15.11 -65.20 20.09
C GLN A 339 16.24 -64.35 19.49
N ASN A 340 17.43 -64.95 19.27
CA ASN A 340 18.54 -64.28 18.59
C ASN A 340 18.18 -63.97 17.14
N PHE A 341 17.55 -64.92 16.43
CA PHE A 341 17.01 -64.68 15.09
C PHE A 341 16.05 -63.48 15.09
N GLU A 342 15.02 -63.49 15.96
CA GLU A 342 14.04 -62.40 16.02
C GLU A 342 14.71 -61.05 16.27
N ARG A 343 15.66 -60.99 17.21
CA ARG A 343 16.40 -59.76 17.49
C ARG A 343 17.18 -59.26 16.27
N ARG A 344 17.95 -60.12 15.62
CA ARG A 344 18.74 -59.76 14.42
C ARG A 344 17.84 -59.38 13.25
N PHE A 345 16.72 -60.07 13.12
CA PHE A 345 15.68 -59.79 12.13
C PHE A 345 15.06 -58.39 12.36
N GLU A 346 14.60 -58.09 13.58
CA GLU A 346 14.00 -56.79 13.94
C GLU A 346 14.99 -55.63 13.75
N GLU A 347 16.26 -55.81 14.14
CA GLU A 347 17.33 -54.82 13.92
C GLU A 347 17.57 -54.59 12.41
N CYS A 348 17.62 -55.66 11.61
CA CYS A 348 17.88 -55.57 10.17
C CYS A 348 16.70 -54.94 9.41
N ILE A 349 15.47 -55.39 9.65
CA ILE A 349 14.30 -54.93 8.90
C ILE A 349 13.98 -53.46 9.22
N SER A 350 14.09 -53.05 10.48
CA SER A 350 13.80 -51.67 10.88
C SER A 350 14.76 -50.67 10.22
N GLN A 351 16.07 -50.97 10.20
CA GLN A 351 17.06 -50.12 9.54
C GLN A 351 16.91 -50.13 8.01
N SER A 352 16.73 -51.31 7.42
CA SER A 352 16.61 -51.45 5.97
C SER A 352 15.36 -50.75 5.45
N ALA A 353 14.19 -50.98 6.06
CA ALA A 353 12.92 -50.42 5.64
C ALA A 353 12.87 -48.89 5.79
N VAL A 354 13.46 -48.33 6.86
CA VAL A 354 13.57 -46.87 7.02
C VAL A 354 14.31 -46.26 5.84
N LYS A 355 15.43 -46.88 5.43
CA LYS A 355 16.22 -46.39 4.30
C LYS A 355 15.48 -46.55 2.97
N THR A 356 15.08 -47.77 2.63
CA THR A 356 14.46 -48.08 1.32
C THR A 356 13.14 -47.33 1.11
N LYS A 357 12.32 -47.15 2.16
CA LYS A 357 10.99 -46.55 2.04
C LYS A 357 10.99 -45.03 2.21
N PHE A 358 11.91 -44.43 2.97
CA PHE A 358 11.87 -42.99 3.26
C PHE A 358 12.97 -42.14 2.58
N GLU A 359 14.08 -42.73 2.13
CA GLU A 359 15.21 -41.97 1.55
C GLU A 359 14.79 -41.15 0.32
N GLN A 360 14.09 -41.79 -0.63
CA GLN A 360 13.65 -41.12 -1.86
C GLN A 360 12.67 -39.98 -1.60
N HIS A 361 11.69 -40.20 -0.70
CA HIS A 361 10.72 -39.17 -0.34
C HIS A 361 11.38 -38.02 0.42
N THR A 362 12.35 -38.31 1.29
CA THR A 362 13.15 -37.29 1.98
C THR A 362 13.93 -36.42 0.99
N MET A 363 14.58 -37.05 -0.01
CA MET A 363 15.28 -36.31 -1.06
C MET A 363 14.34 -35.48 -1.92
N ARG A 364 13.15 -36.00 -2.25
CA ARG A 364 12.13 -35.26 -2.99
C ARG A 364 11.60 -34.07 -2.20
N ALA A 365 11.39 -34.22 -0.89
CA ALA A 365 10.99 -33.13 0.00
C ALA A 365 12.03 -32.01 0.04
N LYS A 366 13.33 -32.35 0.10
CA LYS A 366 14.42 -31.36 0.04
C LYS A 366 14.40 -30.58 -1.27
N GLN A 367 14.26 -31.26 -2.40
CA GLN A 367 14.16 -30.61 -3.72
C GLN A 367 12.98 -29.64 -3.79
N ILE A 368 11.80 -30.07 -3.33
CA ILE A 368 10.60 -29.22 -3.34
C ILE A 368 10.81 -28.00 -2.44
N ALA A 369 11.30 -28.20 -1.21
CA ALA A 369 11.56 -27.11 -0.29
C ALA A 369 12.60 -26.11 -0.85
N GLU A 370 13.62 -26.59 -1.55
CA GLU A 370 14.64 -25.75 -2.19
C GLU A 370 14.09 -24.96 -3.37
N VAL A 371 13.28 -25.56 -4.24
CA VAL A 371 12.63 -24.84 -5.35
C VAL A 371 11.71 -23.74 -4.82
N VAL A 372 10.85 -24.05 -3.85
CA VAL A 372 9.95 -23.05 -3.25
C VAL A 372 10.77 -21.95 -2.56
N ARG A 373 11.87 -22.29 -1.89
CA ARG A 373 12.81 -21.31 -1.31
C ARG A 373 13.38 -20.37 -2.37
N HIS A 374 13.80 -20.90 -3.51
CA HIS A 374 14.33 -20.11 -4.63
C HIS A 374 13.28 -19.17 -5.23
N ILE A 375 12.02 -19.61 -5.35
CA ILE A 375 10.92 -18.75 -5.79
C ILE A 375 10.71 -17.61 -4.78
N MET A 376 10.69 -17.90 -3.47
CA MET A 376 10.57 -16.87 -2.44
C MET A 376 11.75 -15.88 -2.44
N ASP A 377 12.97 -16.37 -2.71
CA ASP A 377 14.15 -15.53 -2.89
C ASP A 377 14.02 -14.60 -4.10
N SER A 378 13.56 -15.12 -5.24
CA SER A 378 13.32 -14.32 -6.45
C SER A 378 12.30 -13.21 -6.21
N VAL A 379 11.18 -13.52 -5.54
CA VAL A 379 10.14 -12.54 -5.20
C VAL A 379 10.67 -11.50 -4.22
N HIS A 380 11.48 -11.91 -3.24
CA HIS A 380 12.11 -11.00 -2.30
C HIS A 380 13.07 -10.01 -2.99
N VAL A 381 13.87 -10.48 -3.95
CA VAL A 381 14.79 -9.63 -4.73
C VAL A 381 14.02 -8.69 -5.65
N ALA A 382 13.04 -9.18 -6.40
CA ALA A 382 12.23 -8.35 -7.30
C ALA A 382 11.49 -7.23 -6.53
N ALA A 383 10.90 -7.55 -5.37
CA ALA A 383 10.25 -6.56 -4.52
C ALA A 383 11.25 -5.54 -3.95
N GLN A 384 12.47 -5.97 -3.60
CA GLN A 384 13.52 -5.06 -3.13
C GLN A 384 13.98 -4.10 -4.25
N GLU A 385 14.15 -4.57 -5.47
CA GLU A 385 14.53 -3.74 -6.61
C GLU A 385 13.46 -2.69 -6.92
N GLN A 386 12.19 -3.09 -6.97
CA GLN A 386 11.08 -2.18 -7.17
C GLN A 386 10.95 -1.16 -6.03
N ARG A 387 11.21 -1.58 -4.79
CA ARG A 387 11.19 -0.69 -3.63
C ARG A 387 12.27 0.39 -3.73
N VAL A 388 13.49 0.02 -4.13
CA VAL A 388 14.58 0.98 -4.36
C VAL A 388 14.19 1.97 -5.44
N TYR A 389 13.63 1.49 -6.55
CA TYR A 389 13.12 2.36 -7.62
C TYR A 389 12.05 3.34 -7.14
N CYS A 390 11.08 2.88 -6.33
CA CYS A 390 10.05 3.75 -5.75
C CYS A 390 10.63 4.79 -4.79
N LEU A 391 11.66 4.43 -4.01
CA LEU A 391 12.34 5.35 -3.09
C LEU A 391 13.09 6.46 -3.85
N GLU A 392 13.85 6.09 -4.89
CA GLU A 392 14.55 7.06 -5.75
C GLU A 392 13.55 8.01 -6.44
N LYS A 393 12.45 7.46 -6.97
CA LYS A 393 11.38 8.27 -7.58
C LYS A 393 10.72 9.21 -6.58
N ARG A 394 10.46 8.74 -5.36
CA ARG A 394 9.87 9.57 -4.31
C ARG A 394 10.81 10.71 -3.93
N GLU A 395 12.10 10.45 -3.79
CA GLU A 395 13.12 11.47 -3.50
C GLU A 395 13.20 12.51 -4.63
N GLU A 396 13.23 12.08 -5.90
CA GLU A 396 13.18 12.97 -7.07
C GLU A 396 11.95 13.90 -7.04
N ARG A 397 10.76 13.36 -6.71
CA ARG A 397 9.52 14.15 -6.58
C ARG A 397 9.55 15.10 -5.38
N GLN A 398 10.09 14.66 -4.25
CA GLN A 398 10.23 15.46 -3.04
C GLN A 398 11.16 16.66 -3.27
N ASP A 399 12.32 16.43 -3.90
CA ASP A 399 13.27 17.49 -4.25
C ASP A 399 12.65 18.50 -5.21
N ARG A 400 11.86 18.01 -6.18
CA ARG A 400 11.14 18.88 -7.12
C ARG A 400 10.08 19.72 -6.41
N LEU A 401 9.35 19.15 -5.46
CA LEU A 401 8.36 19.85 -4.65
C LEU A 401 9.04 20.94 -3.80
N GLU A 402 10.13 20.61 -3.11
CA GLU A 402 10.89 21.57 -2.31
C GLU A 402 11.47 22.71 -3.16
N PHE A 403 11.93 22.39 -4.37
CA PHE A 403 12.36 23.40 -5.34
C PHE A 403 11.23 24.35 -5.73
N ILE A 404 10.04 23.81 -6.07
CA ILE A 404 8.87 24.62 -6.44
C ILE A 404 8.47 25.53 -5.28
N ASP A 405 8.41 25.00 -4.05
CA ASP A 405 8.03 25.76 -2.86
C ASP A 405 8.97 26.95 -2.61
N LYS A 406 10.29 26.70 -2.65
CA LYS A 406 11.30 27.75 -2.50
C LYS A 406 11.22 28.80 -3.60
N GLN A 407 11.06 28.38 -4.85
CA GLN A 407 10.97 29.33 -5.97
C GLN A 407 9.66 30.13 -5.93
N LEU A 408 8.54 29.51 -5.60
CA LEU A 408 7.24 30.18 -5.48
C LEU A 408 7.28 31.24 -4.37
N GLU A 409 7.91 30.95 -3.22
CA GLU A 409 8.07 31.92 -2.13
C GLU A 409 8.88 33.14 -2.58
N LEU A 410 10.02 32.92 -3.23
CA LEU A 410 10.89 34.00 -3.74
C LEU A 410 10.18 34.86 -4.79
N LEU A 411 9.53 34.23 -5.78
CA LEU A 411 8.77 34.92 -6.82
C LEU A 411 7.58 35.68 -6.24
N THR A 412 6.88 35.11 -5.26
CA THR A 412 5.78 35.78 -4.58
C THR A 412 6.22 37.06 -3.89
N GLN A 413 7.39 37.05 -3.24
CA GLN A 413 7.94 38.25 -2.61
C GLN A 413 8.35 39.30 -3.65
N ASP A 414 9.04 38.89 -4.72
CA ASP A 414 9.48 39.81 -5.78
C ASP A 414 8.31 40.46 -6.50
N TYR A 415 7.30 39.68 -6.90
CA TYR A 415 6.13 40.20 -7.60
C TYR A 415 5.25 41.08 -6.71
N LYS A 416 5.13 40.80 -5.40
CA LYS A 416 4.46 41.74 -4.46
C LYS A 416 5.16 43.10 -4.43
N LEU A 417 6.49 43.12 -4.38
CA LEU A 417 7.27 44.37 -4.42
C LEU A 417 7.16 45.08 -5.78
N LYS A 418 7.09 44.32 -6.86
CA LYS A 418 6.97 44.86 -8.22
C LYS A 418 5.59 45.45 -8.49
N ILE A 419 4.52 44.75 -8.10
CA ILE A 419 3.15 45.28 -8.15
C ILE A 419 3.09 46.61 -7.38
N LYS A 420 3.63 46.65 -6.15
CA LYS A 420 3.67 47.87 -5.34
C LYS A 420 4.37 49.03 -6.06
N ARG A 421 5.53 48.78 -6.67
CA ARG A 421 6.26 49.78 -7.46
C ARG A 421 5.46 50.30 -8.65
N VAL A 422 4.85 49.41 -9.43
CA VAL A 422 4.03 49.79 -10.59
C VAL A 422 2.81 50.62 -10.14
N THR A 423 2.13 50.23 -9.06
CA THR A 423 1.00 50.99 -8.52
C THR A 423 1.38 52.39 -8.04
N GLU A 424 2.53 52.55 -7.37
CA GLU A 424 3.05 53.86 -6.95
C GLU A 424 3.40 54.74 -8.17
N GLU A 425 3.96 54.15 -9.22
CA GLU A 425 4.28 54.85 -10.47
C GLU A 425 3.02 55.31 -11.22
N VAL A 426 2.00 54.45 -11.30
CA VAL A 426 0.70 54.79 -11.90
C VAL A 426 0.01 55.91 -11.13
N GLU A 427 -0.03 55.84 -9.81
CA GLU A 427 -0.62 56.89 -8.97
C GLU A 427 0.05 58.25 -9.24
N LYS A 428 1.39 58.28 -9.28
CA LYS A 428 2.16 59.48 -9.58
C LYS A 428 1.92 59.98 -11.00
N GLN A 429 1.87 59.09 -11.98
CA GLN A 429 1.67 59.43 -13.38
C GLN A 429 0.28 60.04 -13.62
N VAL A 430 -0.77 59.41 -13.07
CA VAL A 430 -2.16 59.90 -13.17
C VAL A 430 -2.32 61.21 -12.41
N SER A 431 -1.76 61.33 -11.21
CA SER A 431 -1.84 62.56 -10.41
C SER A 431 -1.16 63.74 -11.11
N ASN A 432 0.03 63.51 -11.70
CA ASN A 432 0.76 64.54 -12.45
C ASN A 432 0.03 64.94 -13.74
N ALA A 433 -0.47 63.97 -14.51
CA ALA A 433 -1.23 64.24 -15.72
C ALA A 433 -2.51 65.02 -15.44
N MET A 434 -3.23 64.67 -14.37
CA MET A 434 -4.43 65.37 -13.95
C MET A 434 -4.12 66.79 -13.47
N ALA A 435 -3.05 66.99 -12.69
CA ALA A 435 -2.62 68.32 -12.27
C ALA A 435 -2.22 69.22 -13.45
N GLU A 436 -1.59 68.66 -14.49
CA GLU A 436 -1.28 69.39 -15.72
C GLU A 436 -2.53 69.73 -16.54
N GLU A 437 -3.49 68.82 -16.65
CA GLU A 437 -4.75 69.07 -17.33
C GLU A 437 -5.61 70.11 -16.59
N ILE A 438 -5.61 70.11 -15.25
CA ILE A 438 -6.27 71.15 -14.46
C ILE A 438 -5.65 72.53 -14.74
N ARG A 439 -4.32 72.63 -14.92
CA ARG A 439 -3.69 73.91 -15.31
C ARG A 439 -4.07 74.36 -16.72
N ARG A 440 -4.44 73.43 -17.60
CA ARG A 440 -4.89 73.68 -18.98
C ARG A 440 -6.41 73.74 -19.09
N LEU A 441 -7.14 73.67 -17.98
CA LEU A 441 -8.60 73.69 -17.95
C LEU A 441 -9.17 74.95 -18.63
N SER A 442 -8.47 76.09 -18.55
CA SER A 442 -8.85 77.32 -19.25
C SER A 442 -8.99 77.13 -20.76
N VAL A 443 -8.09 76.36 -21.39
CA VAL A 443 -8.11 76.10 -22.83
C VAL A 443 -9.32 75.23 -23.18
N LEU A 444 -9.58 74.18 -22.39
CA LEU A 444 -10.73 73.30 -22.60
C LEU A 444 -12.07 74.05 -22.43
N VAL A 445 -12.17 74.94 -21.45
CA VAL A 445 -13.38 75.74 -21.21
C VAL A 445 -13.57 76.83 -22.27
N ASP A 446 -12.49 77.39 -22.82
CA ASP A 446 -12.56 78.37 -23.90
C ASP A 446 -12.98 77.75 -25.25
N GLU A 447 -12.62 76.49 -25.50
CA GLU A 447 -13.04 75.72 -26.68
C GLU A 447 -14.54 75.35 -26.68
N PHE A 448 -15.23 75.48 -25.55
CA PHE A 448 -16.66 75.22 -25.44
C PHE A 448 -17.49 76.30 -26.16
N GLN A 449 -18.14 75.92 -27.26
CA GLN A 449 -18.96 76.81 -28.10
C GLN A 449 -20.46 76.43 -27.99
N THR A 450 -21.18 77.06 -27.07
CA THR A 450 -22.65 76.98 -26.98
C THR A 450 -23.24 78.37 -26.69
N ASP A 451 -24.51 78.59 -27.06
CA ASP A 451 -25.14 79.91 -26.95
C ASP A 451 -25.35 80.34 -25.49
N PHE A 452 -24.64 81.40 -25.07
CA PHE A 452 -24.73 81.92 -23.71
C PHE A 452 -25.87 82.93 -23.56
N HIS A 453 -26.84 82.62 -22.69
CA HIS A 453 -27.94 83.52 -22.32
C HIS A 453 -28.06 83.74 -20.81
N PRO A 454 -28.24 84.98 -20.32
CA PRO A 454 -28.30 85.29 -18.87
C PRO A 454 -29.56 84.81 -18.12
N SER A 455 -30.45 84.03 -18.76
CA SER A 455 -31.70 83.60 -18.12
C SER A 455 -31.45 82.39 -17.20
N PRO A 456 -32.08 82.30 -16.02
CA PRO A 456 -31.75 81.30 -15.01
C PRO A 456 -31.99 79.85 -15.47
N VAL A 457 -32.97 79.63 -16.35
CA VAL A 457 -33.30 78.30 -16.90
C VAL A 457 -32.26 77.85 -17.93
N VAL A 458 -31.89 78.72 -18.86
CA VAL A 458 -30.90 78.42 -19.91
C VAL A 458 -29.49 78.28 -19.31
N LEU A 459 -29.19 79.04 -18.27
CA LEU A 459 -27.89 78.99 -17.60
C LEU A 459 -27.68 77.67 -16.84
N LYS A 460 -28.74 77.08 -16.28
CA LYS A 460 -28.67 75.74 -15.68
C LYS A 460 -28.40 74.65 -16.72
N ILE A 461 -28.98 74.76 -17.92
CA ILE A 461 -28.72 73.83 -19.04
C ILE A 461 -27.27 74.00 -19.52
N TYR A 462 -26.82 75.24 -19.68
CA TYR A 462 -25.44 75.57 -20.06
C TYR A 462 -24.42 75.01 -19.06
N LYS A 463 -24.69 75.08 -17.75
CA LYS A 463 -23.84 74.48 -16.70
C LYS A 463 -23.73 72.96 -16.84
N ASN A 464 -24.86 72.26 -16.99
CA ASN A 464 -24.86 70.80 -17.12
C ASN A 464 -24.12 70.32 -18.38
N GLU A 465 -24.34 71.00 -19.52
CA GLU A 465 -23.60 70.70 -20.76
C GLU A 465 -22.11 71.01 -20.64
N LEU A 466 -21.74 72.09 -19.94
CA LEU A 466 -20.35 72.44 -19.66
C LEU A 466 -19.68 71.41 -18.74
N HIS A 467 -20.35 70.97 -17.67
CA HIS A 467 -19.82 69.93 -16.78
C HIS A 467 -19.57 68.62 -17.53
N LYS A 468 -20.54 68.18 -18.33
CA LYS A 468 -20.43 66.97 -19.15
C LYS A 468 -19.30 67.08 -20.18
N TYR A 469 -19.20 68.22 -20.88
CA TYR A 469 -18.13 68.47 -21.84
C TYR A 469 -16.74 68.45 -21.19
N ILE A 470 -16.60 69.02 -19.99
CA ILE A 470 -15.34 69.01 -19.25
C ILE A 470 -15.01 67.61 -18.75
N GLU A 471 -15.98 66.85 -18.27
CA GLU A 471 -15.78 65.46 -17.82
C GLU A 471 -15.34 64.55 -18.98
N GLU A 472 -16.04 64.62 -20.11
CA GLU A 472 -15.67 63.88 -21.33
C GLU A 472 -14.32 64.34 -21.90
N GLY A 473 -14.06 65.65 -21.91
CA GLY A 473 -12.80 66.23 -22.40
C GLY A 473 -11.60 65.87 -21.52
N LEU A 474 -11.74 66.03 -20.20
CA LEU A 474 -10.70 65.70 -19.23
C LEU A 474 -10.46 64.18 -19.21
N GLY A 475 -11.52 63.36 -19.21
CA GLY A 475 -11.41 61.91 -19.31
C GLY A 475 -10.71 61.44 -20.58
N ARG A 476 -11.02 62.03 -21.74
CA ARG A 476 -10.37 61.71 -23.02
C ARG A 476 -8.90 62.14 -23.05
N ASN A 477 -8.57 63.32 -22.52
CA ASN A 477 -7.18 63.79 -22.45
C ASN A 477 -6.33 62.93 -21.50
N MET A 478 -6.90 62.56 -20.35
CA MET A 478 -6.27 61.65 -19.39
C MET A 478 -6.05 60.27 -20.01
N SER A 479 -7.04 59.71 -20.71
CA SER A 479 -6.90 58.43 -21.39
C SER A 479 -5.82 58.47 -22.48
N ASN A 480 -5.79 59.50 -23.32
CA ASN A 480 -4.77 59.62 -24.37
C ASN A 480 -3.33 59.72 -23.82
N ARG A 481 -3.14 60.35 -22.65
CA ARG A 481 -1.80 60.50 -22.04
C ARG A 481 -1.37 59.32 -21.19
N CYS A 482 -2.29 58.74 -20.44
CA CYS A 482 -1.97 57.76 -19.41
C CYS A 482 -2.29 56.32 -19.85
N SER A 483 -3.39 56.07 -20.59
CA SER A 483 -3.84 54.69 -20.86
C SER A 483 -2.81 53.86 -21.64
N ASN A 484 -2.14 54.42 -22.65
CA ASN A 484 -1.12 53.69 -23.42
C ASN A 484 0.11 53.33 -22.57
N ALA A 485 0.60 54.28 -21.77
CA ALA A 485 1.77 54.04 -20.91
C ALA A 485 1.46 53.02 -19.81
N ILE A 486 0.28 53.12 -19.19
CA ILE A 486 -0.17 52.19 -18.15
C ILE A 486 -0.40 50.79 -18.75
N ALA A 487 -1.03 50.69 -19.92
CA ALA A 487 -1.28 49.42 -20.59
C ALA A 487 0.03 48.69 -20.97
N VAL A 488 1.03 49.42 -21.48
CA VAL A 488 2.35 48.84 -21.77
C VAL A 488 3.05 48.37 -20.49
N SER A 489 3.02 49.17 -19.42
CA SER A 489 3.61 48.79 -18.13
C SER A 489 2.93 47.56 -17.51
N LEU A 490 1.60 47.48 -17.60
CA LEU A 490 0.80 46.33 -17.18
C LEU A 490 1.19 45.08 -17.97
N GLN A 491 1.25 45.18 -19.30
CA GLN A 491 1.57 44.05 -20.18
C GLN A 491 2.99 43.52 -19.95
N ILE A 492 3.98 44.41 -19.77
CA ILE A 492 5.36 44.01 -19.43
C ILE A 492 5.37 43.24 -18.11
N THR A 493 4.71 43.79 -17.09
CA THR A 493 4.69 43.18 -15.75
C THR A 493 3.97 41.82 -15.76
N GLN A 494 2.86 41.69 -16.50
CA GLN A 494 2.15 40.42 -16.67
C GLN A 494 3.01 39.39 -17.42
N GLN A 495 3.71 39.79 -18.48
CA GLN A 495 4.59 38.89 -19.23
C GLN A 495 5.74 38.39 -18.35
N GLU A 496 6.36 39.26 -17.55
CA GLU A 496 7.44 38.86 -16.63
C GLU A 496 6.93 37.95 -15.50
N MET A 497 5.69 38.10 -15.04
CA MET A 497 5.05 37.17 -14.10
C MET A 497 4.86 35.79 -14.72
N ILE A 498 4.40 35.75 -15.97
CA ILE A 498 4.21 34.51 -16.73
C ILE A 498 5.55 33.81 -16.96
N ASP A 499 6.56 34.54 -17.45
CA ASP A 499 7.87 33.99 -17.79
C ASP A 499 8.61 33.43 -16.56
N GLY A 500 8.45 34.05 -15.39
CA GLY A 500 9.05 33.58 -14.15
C GLY A 500 8.35 32.34 -13.54
N LEU A 501 7.03 32.20 -13.72
CA LEU A 501 6.26 31.05 -13.20
C LEU A 501 6.23 29.86 -14.19
N LEU A 502 6.54 30.09 -15.47
CA LEU A 502 6.60 29.05 -16.51
C LEU A 502 7.47 27.83 -16.18
N PRO A 503 8.67 27.96 -15.58
CA PRO A 503 9.53 26.82 -15.25
C PRO A 503 8.99 25.96 -14.10
N LEU A 504 8.08 26.50 -13.28
CA LEU A 504 7.45 25.80 -12.17
C LEU A 504 6.27 24.93 -12.63
N LEU A 505 5.68 25.27 -13.78
CA LEU A 505 4.56 24.53 -14.36
C LEU A 505 4.98 23.21 -15.04
N PRO A 506 4.05 22.24 -15.15
CA PRO A 506 4.26 20.96 -15.82
C PRO A 506 4.59 21.14 -17.30
N ALA A 507 5.42 20.25 -17.87
CA ALA A 507 5.83 20.32 -19.27
C ALA A 507 4.65 20.31 -20.27
N SER A 508 3.53 19.68 -19.89
CA SER A 508 2.29 19.63 -20.67
C SER A 508 1.58 20.99 -20.80
N LEU A 509 1.71 21.87 -19.80
CA LEU A 509 1.02 23.15 -19.73
C LEU A 509 1.88 24.32 -20.26
N ARG A 510 3.20 24.13 -20.39
CA ARG A 510 4.12 25.17 -20.91
C ARG A 510 3.79 25.63 -22.33
N GLY A 511 3.10 24.80 -23.13
CA GLY A 511 2.66 25.14 -24.49
C GLY A 511 1.26 25.78 -24.59
N GLN A 512 0.49 25.86 -23.49
CA GLN A 512 -0.90 26.34 -23.47
C GLN A 512 -1.10 27.63 -22.67
N VAL A 513 -0.01 28.30 -22.32
CA VAL A 513 0.01 29.48 -21.44
C VAL A 513 -0.78 30.66 -22.02
N ASP A 514 -0.76 30.83 -23.35
CA ASP A 514 -1.56 31.85 -24.05
C ASP A 514 -3.08 31.62 -23.96
N MET A 515 -3.55 30.40 -23.60
CA MET A 515 -4.97 30.10 -23.35
C MET A 515 -5.39 30.31 -21.89
N LEU A 516 -4.43 30.32 -20.96
CA LEU A 516 -4.69 30.34 -19.51
C LEU A 516 -4.80 31.76 -18.94
N VAL A 517 -4.27 32.77 -19.63
CA VAL A 517 -4.42 34.18 -19.26
C VAL A 517 -5.07 34.92 -20.43
N PRO A 518 -6.40 35.15 -20.39
CA PRO A 518 -7.06 35.96 -21.42
C PRO A 518 -6.39 37.34 -21.45
N ARG A 519 -5.87 37.74 -22.62
CA ARG A 519 -5.37 39.11 -22.83
C ARG A 519 -6.57 40.05 -22.89
N THR A 520 -7.14 40.40 -21.75
CA THR A 520 -8.20 41.39 -21.66
C THR A 520 -7.62 42.77 -21.94
N CYS A 521 -8.25 43.52 -22.83
CA CYS A 521 -7.94 44.93 -23.02
C CYS A 521 -8.37 45.69 -21.77
N PHE A 522 -7.42 45.92 -20.85
CA PHE A 522 -7.66 46.71 -19.66
C PHE A 522 -7.85 48.19 -20.04
N ASN A 523 -9.04 48.72 -19.76
CA ASN A 523 -9.38 50.13 -19.97
C ASN A 523 -9.55 50.81 -18.60
N LEU A 524 -8.70 51.80 -18.33
CA LEU A 524 -8.73 52.57 -17.09
C LEU A 524 -9.96 53.50 -17.07
N SER A 525 -10.78 53.44 -16.01
CA SER A 525 -11.91 54.36 -15.85
C SER A 525 -11.53 55.54 -14.94
N TYR A 526 -11.51 56.74 -15.51
CA TYR A 526 -11.29 58.00 -14.81
C TYR A 526 -12.64 58.58 -14.36
N ASP A 527 -13.17 58.12 -13.21
CA ASP A 527 -14.44 58.63 -12.69
C ASP A 527 -14.22 59.97 -11.96
N LEU A 528 -14.59 61.07 -12.63
CA LEU A 528 -14.32 62.43 -12.16
C LEU A 528 -15.56 63.10 -11.54
N ASN A 529 -16.78 62.65 -11.88
CA ASN A 529 -18.06 63.13 -11.34
C ASN A 529 -18.13 64.66 -11.24
N CYS A 530 -17.77 65.35 -12.33
CA CYS A 530 -17.68 66.82 -12.37
C CYS A 530 -19.03 67.48 -12.03
N ASP A 531 -20.14 66.83 -12.41
CA ASP A 531 -21.51 67.27 -12.12
C ASP A 531 -21.80 67.43 -10.62
N LYS A 532 -21.30 66.52 -9.78
CA LYS A 532 -21.49 66.58 -8.33
C LYS A 532 -20.48 67.51 -7.68
N LEU A 533 -19.26 67.54 -8.21
CA LEU A 533 -18.15 68.33 -7.67
C LEU A 533 -18.37 69.84 -7.87
N CYS A 534 -19.03 70.22 -8.96
CA CYS A 534 -19.29 71.62 -9.32
C CYS A 534 -20.74 72.08 -9.07
N ALA A 535 -21.57 71.27 -8.41
CA ALA A 535 -23.00 71.56 -8.19
C ALA A 535 -23.26 72.83 -7.36
N ASP A 536 -22.36 73.16 -6.42
CA ASP A 536 -22.47 74.32 -5.52
C ASP A 536 -21.97 75.63 -6.14
N PHE A 537 -21.61 75.64 -7.43
CA PHE A 537 -21.11 76.83 -8.11
C PHE A 537 -22.21 77.90 -8.26
N GLN A 538 -22.00 79.04 -7.60
CA GLN A 538 -22.84 80.25 -7.72
C GLN A 538 -22.11 81.30 -8.57
N GLU A 539 -22.74 81.70 -9.68
CA GLU A 539 -22.23 82.67 -10.62
C GLU A 539 -22.51 84.11 -10.19
N ASP A 540 -21.50 84.98 -10.33
CA ASP A 540 -21.67 86.43 -10.18
C ASP A 540 -21.48 87.09 -11.55
N ILE A 541 -22.61 87.27 -12.26
CA ILE A 541 -22.68 87.88 -13.60
C ILE A 541 -23.27 89.30 -13.51
N GLU A 542 -23.48 89.81 -12.29
CA GLU A 542 -23.98 91.16 -12.09
C GLU A 542 -22.90 92.18 -12.44
N PHE A 543 -23.32 93.29 -13.05
CA PHE A 543 -22.40 94.35 -13.43
C PHE A 543 -21.88 95.04 -12.16
N HIS A 544 -20.60 94.85 -11.88
CA HIS A 544 -19.88 95.54 -10.83
C HIS A 544 -18.92 96.56 -11.45
N PHE A 545 -19.08 97.84 -11.11
CA PHE A 545 -18.16 98.87 -11.61
C PHE A 545 -16.78 98.70 -10.97
N SER A 546 -15.72 98.70 -11.78
CA SER A 546 -14.36 98.38 -11.32
C SER A 546 -13.81 99.33 -10.25
N LEU A 547 -14.32 100.58 -10.23
CA LEU A 547 -14.04 101.63 -9.25
C LEU A 547 -15.26 101.92 -8.34
N GLY A 548 -16.17 100.96 -8.20
CA GLY A 548 -17.27 101.00 -7.24
C GLY A 548 -16.73 100.98 -5.81
N TRP A 549 -17.38 101.71 -4.90
CA TRP A 549 -16.90 101.87 -3.52
C TRP A 549 -16.73 100.53 -2.78
N THR A 550 -17.58 99.54 -3.08
CA THR A 550 -17.50 98.17 -2.54
C THR A 550 -16.28 97.38 -3.04
N MET A 551 -15.90 97.53 -4.31
CA MET A 551 -14.70 96.90 -4.89
C MET A 551 -13.40 97.58 -4.45
N LEU A 552 -13.42 98.90 -4.30
CA LEU A 552 -12.27 99.69 -3.81
C LEU A 552 -11.94 99.34 -2.34
N VAL A 553 -12.97 99.13 -1.51
CA VAL A 553 -12.84 98.62 -0.13
C VAL A 553 -12.34 97.17 -0.12
N ASN A 554 -12.85 96.31 -1.01
CA ASN A 554 -12.36 94.92 -1.14
C ASN A 554 -10.89 94.85 -1.57
N ARG A 555 -10.43 95.77 -2.43
CA ARG A 555 -9.07 95.79 -2.95
C ARG A 555 -8.03 96.37 -1.97
N PHE A 556 -8.43 97.28 -1.08
CA PHE A 556 -7.54 97.86 -0.07
C PHE A 556 -7.58 97.18 1.31
N LEU A 557 -8.72 96.57 1.71
CA LEU A 557 -8.85 95.91 3.03
C LEU A 557 -8.94 94.37 2.96
N GLY A 558 -9.05 93.80 1.76
CA GLY A 558 -9.23 92.36 1.55
C GLY A 558 -10.67 91.87 1.82
N PRO A 559 -11.12 90.81 1.14
CA PRO A 559 -12.53 90.39 1.11
C PRO A 559 -13.08 89.89 2.46
N LYS A 560 -12.21 89.45 3.39
CA LYS A 560 -12.63 88.96 4.72
C LYS A 560 -12.91 90.09 5.72
N ASN A 561 -12.21 91.22 5.60
CA ASN A 561 -12.39 92.36 6.50
C ASN A 561 -13.42 93.36 5.98
N SER A 562 -13.65 93.40 4.67
CA SER A 562 -14.66 94.25 4.04
C SER A 562 -16.09 93.84 4.39
N ARG A 563 -16.41 92.54 4.47
CA ARG A 563 -17.71 92.05 4.97
C ARG A 563 -17.93 92.45 6.43
N ARG A 564 -16.89 92.40 7.28
CA ARG A 564 -16.96 92.86 8.69
C ARG A 564 -17.12 94.38 8.84
N ALA A 565 -16.61 95.16 7.88
CA ALA A 565 -16.74 96.61 7.89
C ALA A 565 -18.08 97.10 7.29
N LEU A 566 -18.66 96.34 6.33
CA LEU A 566 -19.92 96.69 5.65
C LEU A 566 -21.17 96.12 6.33
N MET A 567 -21.07 95.02 7.09
CA MET A 567 -22.16 94.45 7.87
C MET A 567 -21.83 94.53 9.36
N GLY A 568 -22.38 95.54 10.04
CA GLY A 568 -22.35 95.63 11.50
C GLY A 568 -23.19 94.52 12.14
N TYR A 569 -22.57 93.79 13.08
CA TYR A 569 -23.16 92.95 14.13
C TYR A 569 -24.42 92.12 13.80
N SER A 570 -24.21 90.85 13.43
CA SER A 570 -24.99 89.73 14.00
C SER A 570 -24.16 88.43 13.92
N ASP A 571 -23.90 87.85 15.08
CA ASP A 571 -23.12 86.63 15.28
C ASP A 571 -24.06 85.59 15.90
N GLN A 572 -24.38 84.52 15.15
CA GLN A 572 -24.84 83.25 15.72
C GLN A 572 -24.27 82.07 14.92
N VAL A 573 -23.53 81.25 15.65
CA VAL A 573 -22.68 80.12 15.27
C VAL A 573 -23.50 78.86 15.01
N GLN A 574 -23.05 77.94 14.13
CA GLN A 574 -23.09 76.49 14.43
C GLN A 574 -22.22 75.60 13.50
N ARG A 575 -21.44 74.71 14.13
CA ARG A 575 -20.69 73.56 13.56
C ARG A 575 -21.65 72.48 13.05
N PRO A 576 -21.21 71.59 12.13
CA PRO A 576 -21.78 70.24 12.04
C PRO A 576 -20.77 69.11 12.35
N LEU A 577 -21.24 68.15 13.15
CA LEU A 577 -20.76 66.76 13.22
C LEU A 577 -21.40 65.93 12.08
N PRO A 578 -20.80 64.80 11.67
CA PRO A 578 -21.31 63.98 10.56
C PRO A 578 -22.25 62.89 11.06
N LEU A 579 -23.27 62.53 10.26
CA LEU A 579 -23.94 61.22 10.31
C LEU A 579 -24.53 60.86 8.92
N THR A 580 -24.56 59.55 8.73
CA THR A 580 -24.85 58.66 7.58
C THR A 580 -26.27 58.74 6.99
N PRO A 581 -26.54 58.06 5.84
CA PRO A 581 -27.60 58.44 4.90
C PRO A 581 -28.91 57.61 4.98
N VAL A 582 -30.02 58.30 4.64
CA VAL A 582 -31.13 57.91 3.74
C VAL A 582 -32.05 56.72 4.12
N ASN A 583 -33.37 57.00 4.29
CA ASN A 583 -34.38 56.61 3.29
C ASN A 583 -35.75 57.33 3.44
N PRO A 584 -36.55 57.50 2.35
CA PRO A 584 -37.63 58.49 2.23
C PRO A 584 -39.06 57.91 2.20
N SER A 585 -40.04 58.72 2.58
CA SER A 585 -41.41 58.68 2.00
C SER A 585 -42.19 59.98 2.30
N MET A 586 -42.46 60.74 1.22
CA MET A 586 -43.56 61.70 0.88
C MET A 586 -44.58 62.22 1.94
N PRO A 587 -45.34 63.32 1.66
CA PRO A 587 -45.07 64.56 0.91
C PRO A 587 -45.63 65.83 1.67
N PRO A 588 -46.08 66.95 1.05
CA PRO A 588 -45.53 68.30 1.28
C PRO A 588 -46.47 69.28 2.01
N LEU A 589 -45.96 70.39 2.57
CA LEU A 589 -46.79 71.58 2.85
C LEU A 589 -46.02 72.91 2.71
N THR A 590 -46.37 73.59 1.61
CA THR A 590 -46.56 75.03 1.36
C THR A 590 -45.96 76.09 2.29
N GLN A 591 -45.25 77.01 1.63
CA GLN A 591 -44.90 78.38 2.02
C GLN A 591 -46.10 79.25 2.44
N GLY A 592 -45.86 80.23 3.31
CA GLY A 592 -46.59 81.50 3.40
C GLY A 592 -45.63 82.59 3.89
N SER A 593 -45.01 83.35 2.98
CA SER A 593 -45.38 84.73 2.59
C SER A 593 -45.33 85.74 3.74
N MET A 594 -44.18 86.40 3.90
CA MET A 594 -44.07 87.65 4.66
C MET A 594 -44.53 88.82 3.79
N THR A 595 -45.46 89.59 4.32
CA THR A 595 -46.09 90.75 3.70
C THR A 595 -45.18 91.98 3.71
N GLN A 596 -45.24 92.73 2.62
CA GLN A 596 -44.44 93.89 2.23
C GLN A 596 -44.60 95.15 3.11
N GLU A 597 -45.30 95.06 4.25
CA GLU A 597 -45.61 96.22 5.11
C GLU A 597 -44.66 96.40 6.31
N GLU A 598 -43.91 95.37 6.73
CA GLU A 598 -42.94 95.51 7.85
C GLU A 598 -41.58 96.09 7.43
N LEU A 599 -41.23 96.01 6.14
CA LEU A 599 -39.95 96.49 5.62
C LEU A 599 -39.90 98.03 5.48
N MET A 600 -41.07 98.65 5.28
CA MET A 600 -41.16 100.11 5.12
C MET A 600 -41.00 100.86 6.45
N VAL A 601 -41.42 100.26 7.57
CA VAL A 601 -41.26 100.85 8.92
C VAL A 601 -39.81 100.73 9.43
N SER A 602 -39.08 99.70 9.00
CA SER A 602 -37.64 99.54 9.32
C SER A 602 -36.73 100.48 8.50
N MET A 603 -37.06 100.77 7.23
CA MET A 603 -36.29 101.73 6.43
C MET A 603 -36.41 103.18 6.95
N VAL A 604 -37.59 103.58 7.45
CA VAL A 604 -37.82 104.95 7.92
C VAL A 604 -37.17 105.20 9.30
N THR A 605 -36.95 104.16 10.12
CA THR A 605 -36.22 104.27 11.38
C THR A 605 -34.70 104.23 11.21
N GLY A 606 -34.18 103.64 10.13
CA GLY A 606 -32.75 103.61 9.81
C GLY A 606 -32.17 104.95 9.31
N LEU A 607 -33.00 105.84 8.77
CA LEU A 607 -32.57 107.16 8.29
C LEU A 607 -32.62 108.26 9.37
N ALA A 608 -33.30 108.03 10.48
CA ALA A 608 -33.43 109.01 11.57
C ALA A 608 -32.26 108.99 12.59
N SER A 609 -31.34 108.03 12.51
CA SER A 609 -30.22 107.88 13.47
C SER A 609 -28.85 108.35 12.94
N LEU A 610 -28.79 108.94 11.74
CA LEU A 610 -27.57 109.53 11.16
C LEU A 610 -27.25 110.95 11.67
N THR A 611 -27.54 111.23 12.94
CA THR A 611 -27.01 112.40 13.66
C THR A 611 -25.92 111.96 14.63
N SER A 612 -24.73 111.64 14.12
CA SER A 612 -23.56 111.35 14.96
C SER A 612 -22.25 111.57 14.18
N ARG A 613 -21.60 112.71 14.45
CA ARG A 613 -20.15 113.06 14.40
C ARG A 613 -19.24 112.66 13.22
N THR A 614 -19.57 111.75 12.31
CA THR A 614 -18.76 111.40 11.12
C THR A 614 -19.18 112.16 9.85
N SER A 615 -20.36 112.77 9.82
CA SER A 615 -20.83 113.61 8.69
C SER A 615 -20.12 114.96 8.60
N MET A 616 -19.58 115.50 9.70
CA MET A 616 -18.82 116.76 9.67
C MET A 616 -17.43 116.63 9.03
N GLY A 617 -16.77 115.47 9.08
CA GLY A 617 -15.46 115.27 8.45
C GLY A 617 -15.53 115.29 6.91
N ILE A 618 -16.61 114.76 6.34
CA ILE A 618 -16.83 114.71 4.89
C ILE A 618 -17.17 116.10 4.33
N LEU A 619 -17.94 116.91 5.06
CA LEU A 619 -18.24 118.29 4.67
C LEU A 619 -17.00 119.21 4.76
N VAL A 620 -16.13 119.01 5.74
CA VAL A 620 -14.89 119.80 5.90
C VAL A 620 -13.84 119.40 4.86
N VAL A 621 -13.59 118.11 4.63
CA VAL A 621 -12.66 117.65 3.59
C VAL A 621 -13.20 118.00 2.19
N GLY A 622 -14.51 117.82 1.97
CA GLY A 622 -15.17 118.23 0.73
C GLY A 622 -15.05 119.74 0.48
N GLY A 623 -15.25 120.57 1.51
CA GLY A 623 -15.12 122.03 1.41
C GLY A 623 -13.68 122.54 1.19
N VAL A 624 -12.67 121.87 1.77
CA VAL A 624 -11.26 122.21 1.56
C VAL A 624 -10.79 121.82 0.15
N VAL A 625 -11.17 120.65 -0.34
CA VAL A 625 -10.86 120.20 -1.72
C VAL A 625 -11.55 121.10 -2.74
N TRP A 626 -12.79 121.52 -2.47
CA TRP A 626 -13.54 122.45 -3.31
C TRP A 626 -12.86 123.81 -3.47
N LYS A 627 -12.26 124.32 -2.39
CA LYS A 627 -11.57 125.62 -2.37
C LYS A 627 -10.15 125.56 -2.95
N ALA A 628 -9.46 124.42 -2.82
CA ALA A 628 -8.07 124.27 -3.27
C ALA A 628 -7.92 123.87 -4.75
N VAL A 629 -8.86 123.09 -5.29
CA VAL A 629 -8.71 122.42 -6.60
C VAL A 629 -9.53 123.08 -7.72
N GLY A 630 -10.53 123.90 -7.35
CA GLY A 630 -11.41 124.60 -8.28
C GLY A 630 -12.44 123.66 -8.94
N TRP A 631 -13.66 124.15 -9.18
CA TRP A 631 -14.78 123.34 -9.69
C TRP A 631 -14.45 122.60 -10.99
N ARG A 632 -13.58 123.17 -11.83
CA ARG A 632 -13.20 122.59 -13.13
C ARG A 632 -12.57 121.20 -13.01
N LEU A 633 -11.69 120.97 -12.03
CA LEU A 633 -11.02 119.67 -11.84
C LEU A 633 -11.94 118.62 -11.22
N ILE A 634 -12.88 119.01 -10.35
CA ILE A 634 -13.89 118.12 -9.75
C ILE A 634 -14.93 117.70 -10.80
N ALA A 635 -15.35 118.62 -11.67
CA ALA A 635 -16.22 118.30 -12.80
C ALA A 635 -15.52 117.40 -13.83
N LEU A 636 -14.22 117.60 -14.07
CA LEU A 636 -13.42 116.78 -14.98
C LEU A 636 -13.21 115.36 -14.41
N SER A 637 -12.97 115.21 -13.10
CA SER A 637 -12.83 113.89 -12.45
C SER A 637 -14.16 113.14 -12.34
N LEU A 638 -15.27 113.82 -12.00
CA LEU A 638 -16.62 113.22 -12.04
C LEU A 638 -17.03 112.87 -13.48
N GLY A 639 -16.69 113.70 -14.45
CA GLY A 639 -16.90 113.43 -15.87
C GLY A 639 -16.11 112.22 -16.36
N LEU A 640 -14.83 112.10 -15.98
CA LEU A 640 -13.98 110.95 -16.30
C LEU A 640 -14.47 109.66 -15.62
N TYR A 641 -14.91 109.74 -14.37
CA TYR A 641 -15.52 108.63 -13.62
C TYR A 641 -16.83 108.15 -14.26
N GLY A 642 -17.69 109.09 -14.67
CA GLY A 642 -18.92 108.79 -15.41
C GLY A 642 -18.65 108.19 -16.80
N LEU A 643 -17.65 108.69 -17.52
CA LEU A 643 -17.20 108.14 -18.81
C LEU A 643 -16.67 106.70 -18.66
N LEU A 644 -15.89 106.43 -17.61
CA LEU A 644 -15.43 105.07 -17.29
C LEU A 644 -16.58 104.14 -16.91
N TYR A 645 -17.56 104.61 -16.13
CA TYR A 645 -18.76 103.84 -15.79
C TYR A 645 -19.57 103.47 -17.03
N VAL A 646 -19.82 104.45 -17.91
CA VAL A 646 -20.54 104.22 -19.16
C VAL A 646 -19.74 103.33 -20.12
N TYR A 647 -18.42 103.51 -20.19
CA TYR A 647 -17.54 102.65 -20.98
C TYR A 647 -17.58 101.19 -20.50
N GLU A 648 -17.49 100.95 -19.20
CA GLU A 648 -17.61 99.60 -18.61
C GLU A 648 -19.01 99.02 -18.79
N ARG A 649 -20.07 99.84 -18.64
CA ARG A 649 -21.46 99.41 -18.82
C ARG A 649 -21.77 99.03 -20.27
N LEU A 650 -21.23 99.76 -21.24
CA LEU A 650 -21.40 99.51 -22.68
C LEU A 650 -20.56 98.32 -23.16
N THR A 651 -19.40 98.08 -22.55
CA THR A 651 -18.54 96.92 -22.87
C THR A 651 -19.03 95.62 -22.20
N TRP A 652 -19.95 95.69 -21.23
CA TRP A 652 -20.60 94.57 -20.55
C TRP A 652 -21.65 93.85 -21.41
N THR A 653 -21.22 93.27 -22.53
CA THR A 653 -22.03 92.49 -23.47
C THR A 653 -22.25 91.04 -22.98
N THR A 654 -23.16 90.29 -23.62
CA THR A 654 -23.35 88.85 -23.35
C THR A 654 -22.06 88.04 -23.48
N LYS A 655 -21.18 88.41 -24.42
CA LYS A 655 -19.84 87.80 -24.58
C LYS A 655 -18.88 88.14 -23.43
N ALA A 656 -18.97 89.35 -22.85
CA ALA A 656 -18.17 89.71 -21.69
C ALA A 656 -18.62 88.92 -20.45
N LYS A 657 -19.94 88.76 -20.27
CA LYS A 657 -20.56 87.94 -19.22
C LYS A 657 -20.17 86.47 -19.31
N GLU A 658 -20.14 85.92 -20.52
CA GLU A 658 -19.68 84.55 -20.78
C GLU A 658 -18.20 84.38 -20.39
N ARG A 659 -17.32 85.31 -20.77
CA ARG A 659 -15.90 85.27 -20.40
C ARG A 659 -15.68 85.35 -18.89
N THR A 660 -16.45 86.18 -18.19
CA THR A 660 -16.35 86.29 -16.73
C THR A 660 -16.88 85.05 -16.04
N PHE A 661 -17.97 84.46 -16.55
CA PHE A 661 -18.51 83.19 -16.09
C PHE A 661 -17.49 82.05 -16.27
N LYS A 662 -16.94 81.89 -17.49
CA LYS A 662 -15.90 80.89 -17.80
C LYS A 662 -14.68 81.05 -16.89
N ARG A 663 -14.22 82.29 -16.64
CA ARG A 663 -13.09 82.54 -15.73
C ARG A 663 -13.38 82.15 -14.28
N GLN A 664 -14.53 82.56 -13.74
CA GLN A 664 -14.97 82.17 -12.38
C GLN A 664 -15.14 80.66 -12.26
N PHE A 665 -15.68 80.03 -13.30
CA PHE A 665 -15.87 78.58 -13.36
C PHE A 665 -14.53 77.83 -13.40
N VAL A 666 -13.56 78.28 -14.21
CA VAL A 666 -12.21 77.66 -14.28
C VAL A 666 -11.49 77.77 -12.93
N GLU A 667 -11.59 78.90 -12.25
CA GLU A 667 -10.98 79.09 -10.92
C GLU A 667 -11.62 78.16 -9.88
N TYR A 668 -12.95 78.11 -9.85
CA TYR A 668 -13.70 77.24 -8.94
C TYR A 668 -13.50 75.74 -9.23
N ALA A 669 -13.67 75.33 -10.49
CA ALA A 669 -13.49 73.94 -10.92
C ALA A 669 -12.03 73.50 -10.77
N GLY A 670 -11.06 74.40 -11.01
CA GLY A 670 -9.65 74.13 -10.78
C GLY A 670 -9.33 73.81 -9.31
N GLU A 671 -9.84 74.62 -8.36
CA GLU A 671 -9.66 74.35 -6.93
C GLU A 671 -10.34 73.05 -6.48
N LYS A 672 -11.56 72.78 -6.98
CA LYS A 672 -12.30 71.57 -6.63
C LYS A 672 -11.71 70.31 -7.23
N LEU A 673 -11.31 70.35 -8.51
CA LEU A 673 -10.64 69.23 -9.18
C LEU A 673 -9.28 68.92 -8.55
N GLN A 674 -8.55 69.93 -8.02
CA GLN A 674 -7.31 69.71 -7.28
C GLN A 674 -7.49 68.84 -6.03
N LEU A 675 -8.64 68.94 -5.35
CA LEU A 675 -8.92 68.14 -4.15
C LEU A 675 -9.10 66.65 -4.45
N ILE A 676 -9.48 66.29 -5.68
CA ILE A 676 -9.71 64.90 -6.09
C ILE A 676 -8.55 64.29 -6.89
N VAL A 677 -7.44 65.03 -7.10
CA VAL A 677 -6.28 64.52 -7.85
C VAL A 677 -5.69 63.28 -7.20
N SER A 678 -5.43 63.34 -5.89
CA SER A 678 -4.91 62.18 -5.14
C SER A 678 -5.91 61.04 -5.07
N TYR A 679 -7.20 61.34 -4.95
CA TYR A 679 -8.26 60.34 -4.96
C TYR A 679 -8.35 59.60 -6.30
N THR A 680 -8.30 60.33 -7.43
CA THR A 680 -8.36 59.77 -8.78
C THR A 680 -7.11 58.96 -9.09
N GLY A 681 -5.92 59.45 -8.70
CA GLY A 681 -4.66 58.72 -8.82
C GLY A 681 -4.66 57.41 -8.01
N SER A 682 -5.13 57.46 -6.76
CA SER A 682 -5.25 56.29 -5.88
C SER A 682 -6.28 55.28 -6.41
N ASN A 683 -7.43 55.73 -6.92
CA ASN A 683 -8.46 54.85 -7.49
C ASN A 683 -7.96 54.13 -8.75
N CYS A 684 -7.26 54.85 -9.63
CA CYS A 684 -6.63 54.25 -10.82
C CYS A 684 -5.53 53.24 -10.43
N SER A 685 -4.72 53.58 -9.43
CA SER A 685 -3.70 52.69 -8.87
C SER A 685 -4.33 51.41 -8.30
N HIS A 686 -5.44 51.53 -7.57
CA HIS A 686 -6.20 50.38 -7.07
C HIS A 686 -6.75 49.49 -8.18
N GLN A 687 -7.26 50.04 -9.29
CA GLN A 687 -7.70 49.25 -10.45
C GLN A 687 -6.54 48.44 -11.05
N VAL A 688 -5.37 49.07 -11.23
CA VAL A 688 -4.15 48.38 -11.73
C VAL A 688 -3.67 47.31 -10.75
N GLN A 689 -3.70 47.62 -9.44
CA GLN A 689 -3.33 46.67 -8.40
C GLN A 689 -4.21 45.43 -8.43
N GLN A 690 -5.52 45.61 -8.61
CA GLN A 690 -6.49 44.52 -8.62
C GLN A 690 -6.28 43.61 -9.83
N GLU A 691 -6.02 44.16 -11.02
CA GLU A 691 -5.72 43.37 -12.22
C GLU A 691 -4.42 42.56 -12.11
N LEU A 692 -3.33 43.21 -11.65
CA LEU A 692 -2.04 42.52 -11.48
C LEU A 692 -2.12 41.46 -10.38
N ALA A 693 -2.78 41.76 -9.25
CA ALA A 693 -2.97 40.82 -8.16
C ALA A 693 -3.87 39.64 -8.57
N SER A 694 -4.92 39.89 -9.36
CA SER A 694 -5.80 38.86 -9.92
C SER A 694 -5.03 37.93 -10.86
N THR A 695 -4.23 38.50 -11.77
CA THR A 695 -3.38 37.72 -12.70
C THR A 695 -2.39 36.86 -11.93
N PHE A 696 -1.71 37.44 -10.94
CA PHE A 696 -0.77 36.72 -10.08
C PHE A 696 -1.44 35.60 -9.29
N ALA A 697 -2.61 35.84 -8.70
CA ALA A 697 -3.36 34.82 -7.96
C ALA A 697 -3.77 33.63 -8.85
N HIS A 698 -4.19 33.90 -10.09
CA HIS A 698 -4.53 32.83 -11.04
C HIS A 698 -3.30 31.98 -11.42
N LEU A 699 -2.14 32.60 -11.59
CA LEU A 699 -0.89 31.89 -11.87
C LEU A 699 -0.43 31.06 -10.66
N CYS A 700 -0.53 31.59 -9.44
CA CYS A 700 -0.26 30.83 -8.21
C CYS A 700 -1.15 29.59 -8.10
N GLN A 701 -2.46 29.73 -8.38
CA GLN A 701 -3.39 28.61 -8.35
C GLN A 701 -2.97 27.46 -9.29
N GLN A 702 -2.41 27.76 -10.47
CA GLN A 702 -1.91 26.74 -11.39
C GLN A 702 -0.65 26.03 -10.88
N VAL A 703 0.23 26.76 -10.18
CA VAL A 703 1.39 26.17 -9.50
C VAL A 703 0.94 25.32 -8.31
N ASP A 704 -0.07 25.75 -7.56
CA ASP A 704 -0.65 24.97 -6.45
C ASP A 704 -1.26 23.66 -6.93
N VAL A 705 -1.97 23.63 -8.08
CA VAL A 705 -2.44 22.37 -8.69
C VAL A 705 -1.27 21.44 -9.02
N THR A 706 -0.14 21.99 -9.47
CA THR A 706 1.06 21.21 -9.76
C THR A 706 1.69 20.65 -8.49
N ARG A 707 1.71 21.45 -7.42
CA ARG A 707 2.15 21.07 -6.08
C ARG A 707 1.28 19.92 -5.53
N GLU A 708 -0.03 20.06 -5.58
CA GLU A 708 -0.99 19.02 -5.15
C GLU A 708 -0.79 17.71 -5.93
N ASN A 709 -0.60 17.78 -7.25
CA ASN A 709 -0.32 16.59 -8.06
C ASN A 709 0.98 15.88 -7.63
N LEU A 710 2.05 16.63 -7.34
CA LEU A 710 3.31 16.07 -6.84
C LEU A 710 3.14 15.45 -5.44
N GLU A 711 2.40 16.09 -4.54
CA GLU A 711 2.07 15.54 -3.23
C GLU A 711 1.25 14.24 -3.34
N GLN A 712 0.29 14.18 -4.27
CA GLN A 712 -0.46 12.96 -4.59
C GLN A 712 0.44 11.85 -5.14
N GLU A 713 1.37 12.16 -6.06
CA GLU A 713 2.36 11.19 -6.54
C GLU A 713 3.26 10.66 -5.41
N ILE A 714 3.70 11.52 -4.49
CA ILE A 714 4.54 11.14 -3.34
C ILE A 714 3.77 10.23 -2.39
N THR A 715 2.51 10.56 -2.08
CA THR A 715 1.66 9.71 -1.24
C THR A 715 1.39 8.35 -1.89
N ALA A 716 1.12 8.30 -3.19
CA ALA A 716 0.98 7.04 -3.93
C ALA A 716 2.27 6.22 -3.97
N LEU A 717 3.43 6.85 -4.04
CA LEU A 717 4.72 6.15 -3.93
C LEU A 717 4.96 5.61 -2.52
N ASN A 718 4.56 6.34 -1.47
CA ASN A 718 4.68 5.88 -0.09
C ASN A 718 3.79 4.65 0.18
N THR A 719 2.54 4.64 -0.30
CA THR A 719 1.67 3.46 -0.16
C THR A 719 2.25 2.24 -0.87
N LYS A 720 2.79 2.42 -2.08
CA LYS A 720 3.50 1.34 -2.80
C LYS A 720 4.71 0.81 -2.03
N ILE A 721 5.50 1.69 -1.42
CA ILE A 721 6.66 1.29 -0.59
C ILE A 721 6.20 0.47 0.62
N GLU A 722 5.13 0.86 1.31
CA GLU A 722 4.60 0.12 2.45
C GLU A 722 4.13 -1.30 2.07
N VAL A 723 3.44 -1.43 0.92
CA VAL A 723 3.02 -2.73 0.39
C VAL A 723 4.24 -3.59 0.06
N LEU A 724 5.27 -3.02 -0.59
CA LEU A 724 6.52 -3.72 -0.92
C LEU A 724 7.29 -4.14 0.33
N ASP A 725 7.34 -3.33 1.38
CA ASP A 725 7.94 -3.68 2.67
C ASP A 725 7.23 -4.87 3.35
N SER A 726 5.89 -4.85 3.33
CA SER A 726 5.07 -5.96 3.83
C SER A 726 5.34 -7.25 3.06
N LEU A 727 5.34 -7.18 1.74
CA LEU A 727 5.63 -8.31 0.85
C LEU A 727 7.04 -8.86 1.09
N GLN A 728 8.05 -7.97 1.17
CA GLN A 728 9.43 -8.34 1.44
C GLN A 728 9.59 -9.06 2.79
N SER A 729 8.88 -8.59 3.82
CA SER A 729 8.89 -9.21 5.16
C SER A 729 8.27 -10.61 5.15
N LYS A 730 7.16 -10.79 4.43
CA LYS A 730 6.49 -12.10 4.25
C LYS A 730 7.35 -13.07 3.45
N ALA A 731 7.93 -12.64 2.33
CA ALA A 731 8.85 -13.45 1.53
C ALA A 731 10.06 -13.92 2.34
N LYS A 732 10.64 -13.03 3.17
CA LYS A 732 11.73 -13.36 4.08
C LYS A 732 11.32 -14.39 5.15
N LEU A 733 10.12 -14.27 5.70
CA LEU A 733 9.59 -15.25 6.66
C LEU A 733 9.44 -16.64 6.02
N LEU A 734 8.84 -16.71 4.84
CA LEU A 734 8.65 -17.96 4.09
C LEU A 734 10.00 -18.59 3.70
N ARG A 735 10.98 -17.77 3.30
CA ARG A 735 12.35 -18.26 3.06
C ARG A 735 12.98 -18.88 4.31
N ASN A 736 12.83 -18.23 5.46
CA ASN A 736 13.37 -18.76 6.72
C ASN A 736 12.67 -20.06 7.15
N LYS A 737 11.36 -20.19 6.90
CA LYS A 737 10.61 -21.44 7.12
C LYS A 737 11.16 -22.58 6.27
N ALA A 738 11.48 -22.34 4.99
CA ALA A 738 12.14 -23.36 4.16
C ALA A 738 13.50 -23.78 4.70
N GLY A 739 14.32 -22.83 5.16
CA GLY A 739 15.62 -23.15 5.79
C GLY A 739 15.46 -24.00 7.07
N TRP A 740 14.41 -23.77 7.85
CA TRP A 740 14.09 -24.60 9.00
C TRP A 740 13.63 -26.02 8.60
N LEU A 741 12.78 -26.15 7.57
CA LEU A 741 12.36 -27.45 7.03
C LEU A 741 13.54 -28.26 6.48
N ASP A 742 14.47 -27.62 5.78
CA ASP A 742 15.69 -28.27 5.31
C ASP A 742 16.55 -28.77 6.48
N SER A 743 16.66 -27.99 7.56
CA SER A 743 17.34 -28.42 8.79
C SER A 743 16.67 -29.65 9.43
N GLU A 744 15.33 -29.70 9.50
CA GLU A 744 14.60 -30.86 10.01
C GLU A 744 14.78 -32.10 9.11
N LEU A 745 14.75 -31.94 7.78
CA LEU A 745 15.02 -33.03 6.83
C LEU A 745 16.46 -33.54 6.92
N ASN A 746 17.43 -32.65 7.13
CA ASN A 746 18.83 -33.00 7.37
C ASN A 746 18.99 -33.73 8.72
N MET A 747 18.32 -33.27 9.77
CA MET A 747 18.30 -33.95 11.07
C MET A 747 17.72 -35.37 10.95
N PHE A 748 16.61 -35.52 10.22
CA PHE A 748 16.03 -36.83 9.92
C PHE A 748 17.02 -37.74 9.17
N THR A 749 17.70 -37.18 8.16
CA THR A 749 18.72 -37.91 7.40
C THR A 749 19.86 -38.41 8.31
N HIS A 750 20.38 -37.55 9.18
CA HIS A 750 21.45 -37.92 10.11
C HIS A 750 21.01 -38.92 11.19
N GLN A 751 19.78 -38.81 11.68
CA GLN A 751 19.29 -39.64 12.79
C GLN A 751 18.80 -41.03 12.34
N TYR A 752 18.22 -41.13 11.14
CA TYR A 752 17.50 -42.35 10.70
C TYR A 752 18.06 -42.97 9.41
N LEU A 753 18.70 -42.20 8.52
CA LEU A 753 19.17 -42.70 7.22
C LEU A 753 20.69 -42.96 7.18
N GLN A 754 21.48 -42.23 7.97
CA GLN A 754 22.91 -42.50 8.11
C GLN A 754 23.13 -43.63 9.12
N GLN A 755 23.78 -44.70 8.67
CA GLN A 755 24.26 -45.75 9.57
C GLN A 755 25.31 -45.15 10.50
N SER A 756 25.12 -45.32 11.82
CA SER A 756 26.24 -45.24 12.76
C SER A 756 27.24 -46.29 12.32
N ARG A 757 28.35 -45.85 11.71
CA ARG A 757 29.48 -46.70 11.35
C ARG A 757 30.03 -47.44 12.56
#